data_AF-A0A068SB36-F1
#
_entry.id   AF-A0A068SB36-F1
#
_cell.length_a   1.000
_cell.length_b   1.000
_cell.length_c   1.000
_cell.angle_alpha   90.00
_cell.angle_beta   90.00
_cell.angle_gamma   90.00
#
_symmetry.space_group_name_H-M   'P 1'
#
loop_
_entity.id
_entity.type
_entity.pdbx_description
1 polymer ?
#
loop_
_entity_poly.entity_id
_entity_poly.type
_entity_poly.pdbx_seq_one_letter_code
_entity_poly.pdbx_strand_id
1 'polypeptide(L)'
;MSDKADVEHPLTPTREDQATSDESFSVISESAVADKPADSDESEWKNVSSDNSDDDQAKRATSHPLQQSSAIDVSAYSNDTWSQQQESSLLDAEGLPNAQDGDSGATTPVKEREIELDSDTSHIKGFANAGDIDGIADLEVEGQLPEWLNGEHYTIGPGTYDIRYTRKIEIDGLLQSATATFSFGHWFDGLPLANRFDFNGKRNAITYRSRLTCRRLVEKIRDHHGYAPPHPAGLFKTDSNQTMLVKFLKSAPKANKPDAEPCAARILAGIPGVDGRLFAQNYANHIQELDPFDLKPTRVLCWNEVNPAFKGYSSCPNGQYDPQTGEYINFTMEIGYQSTAYNFFSISDRNPKGSIIASVTAPTGYVHSFSLTPKYIVLVVFPLLTNTGAVKFAWNESIMDSFSFYPSEPTLFYVISRDKGQHLVTYRADACFAFHHVNAYEDGHDNINVDILCYKDATIAHQLTTENMRNPSEMKPSRLAPSELRRFVLSNIEDESLSYLTNNSILPTASGVASRVSSMWSYLRGTNATTDVENSTAQPSAAAAGWYATLPVASSGQLVQSSMELPQVNPLYRMHRHKYVYGVGFSEESDGKIWDSIIKTDIETHKVTAAWHQENCYPSEAVFIGRPSASADEELQEDDGVLVSIVLDSARATSFLLVLDASNLQVLAKAYLGVLVPLSFGRGSYRLRT
;
A
#
# COMPACT_ATOMS: atom_id res chain seq x y z
N MET A 1 -59.23 13.73 62.28
CA MET A 1 -58.73 15.10 62.04
C MET A 1 -57.76 14.99 60.88
N SER A 2 -58.28 14.78 59.67
CA SER A 2 -58.96 15.73 58.78
C SER A 2 -57.94 16.58 58.04
N ASP A 3 -57.92 16.62 56.71
CA ASP A 3 -58.75 15.95 55.69
C ASP A 3 -58.00 16.25 54.38
N LYS A 4 -57.67 15.21 53.60
CA LYS A 4 -58.38 14.83 52.35
C LYS A 4 -57.92 15.66 51.15
N ALA A 5 -57.74 15.11 49.97
CA ALA A 5 -58.26 13.89 49.34
C ALA A 5 -57.59 13.87 47.96
N ASP A 6 -57.44 12.81 47.17
CA ASP A 6 -57.86 11.39 47.12
C ASP A 6 -57.31 10.93 45.73
N VAL A 7 -57.01 9.68 45.38
CA VAL A 7 -57.28 8.37 45.96
C VAL A 7 -56.33 7.32 45.34
N GLU A 8 -56.04 6.32 46.17
CA GLU A 8 -55.30 5.05 46.05
C GLU A 8 -55.74 4.14 44.86
N HIS A 9 -54.86 3.37 44.18
CA HIS A 9 -54.23 2.07 44.54
C HIS A 9 -55.25 0.92 44.85
N PRO A 10 -54.90 -0.40 44.86
CA PRO A 10 -53.88 -1.22 44.18
C PRO A 10 -54.37 -2.67 43.81
N LEU A 11 -53.42 -3.58 43.48
CA LEU A 11 -53.39 -5.06 43.67
C LEU A 11 -53.66 -6.03 42.49
N THR A 12 -52.64 -6.88 42.29
CA THR A 12 -52.50 -8.22 41.64
C THR A 12 -53.53 -9.29 42.12
N PRO A 13 -53.53 -10.58 41.69
CA PRO A 13 -53.00 -11.31 40.50
C PRO A 13 -54.08 -12.27 39.87
N THR A 14 -53.65 -13.24 39.05
CA THR A 14 -54.29 -14.55 38.68
C THR A 14 -54.72 -14.76 37.23
N ARG A 15 -54.91 -16.05 36.93
CA ARG A 15 -54.66 -16.84 35.72
C ARG A 15 -56.01 -17.39 35.21
N GLU A 16 -56.01 -17.89 33.97
CA GLU A 16 -56.99 -18.81 33.32
C GLU A 16 -58.09 -18.20 32.40
N ASP A 17 -57.86 -18.45 31.11
CA ASP A 17 -58.70 -19.23 30.18
C ASP A 17 -59.81 -18.62 29.27
N GLN A 18 -59.64 -18.96 27.98
CA GLN A 18 -60.60 -19.21 26.88
C GLN A 18 -61.34 -18.01 26.25
N ALA A 19 -61.63 -17.94 24.95
CA ALA A 19 -61.28 -18.63 23.70
C ALA A 19 -61.87 -17.72 22.59
N THR A 20 -61.22 -17.55 21.43
CA THR A 20 -61.66 -17.88 20.04
C THR A 20 -61.27 -16.66 19.19
N SER A 21 -60.77 -16.68 17.94
CA SER A 21 -60.86 -17.61 16.80
C SER A 21 -59.83 -17.18 15.73
N ASP A 22 -59.23 -18.17 15.04
CA ASP A 22 -58.93 -18.31 13.60
C ASP A 22 -58.21 -17.16 12.84
N GLU A 23 -57.21 -17.37 11.97
CA GLU A 23 -56.98 -18.53 11.07
C GLU A 23 -55.51 -18.63 10.56
N SER A 24 -55.10 -19.90 10.37
CA SER A 24 -53.94 -20.60 9.76
C SER A 24 -52.96 -19.96 8.76
N PHE A 25 -51.69 -20.43 8.76
CA PHE A 25 -51.15 -21.36 7.73
C PHE A 25 -49.89 -22.13 8.20
N SER A 26 -49.73 -23.36 7.70
CA SER A 26 -49.06 -24.53 8.28
C SER A 26 -47.63 -24.82 7.82
N VAL A 27 -46.86 -25.47 8.71
CA VAL A 27 -45.59 -26.18 8.48
C VAL A 27 -45.87 -27.67 8.22
N ILE A 28 -45.12 -28.33 7.32
CA ILE A 28 -44.88 -29.79 7.37
C ILE A 28 -43.42 -30.09 6.99
N SER A 29 -42.80 -30.93 7.81
CA SER A 29 -41.47 -31.53 7.67
C SER A 29 -41.56 -33.06 7.50
N GLU A 30 -40.52 -33.61 6.84
CA GLU A 30 -39.94 -34.98 6.92
C GLU A 30 -40.59 -36.19 6.22
N SER A 31 -39.81 -36.84 5.34
CA SER A 31 -39.26 -38.21 5.49
C SER A 31 -38.49 -38.64 4.21
N ALA A 32 -37.20 -38.97 4.33
CA ALA A 32 -36.59 -40.32 4.41
C ALA A 32 -36.49 -41.09 3.07
N VAL A 33 -35.26 -41.44 2.63
CA VAL A 33 -34.99 -42.39 1.55
C VAL A 33 -33.81 -43.30 1.95
N ALA A 34 -33.97 -44.60 1.72
CA ALA A 34 -33.03 -45.69 2.01
C ALA A 34 -32.40 -46.30 0.73
N ASP A 35 -31.35 -47.08 0.97
CA ASP A 35 -30.33 -47.73 0.12
C ASP A 35 -30.74 -48.62 -1.11
N LYS A 36 -29.94 -48.48 -2.20
CA LYS A 36 -29.23 -49.47 -3.11
C LYS A 36 -29.98 -50.64 -3.83
N PRO A 37 -29.38 -51.38 -4.83
CA PRO A 37 -28.13 -51.23 -5.64
C PRO A 37 -28.18 -51.60 -7.18
N ALA A 38 -27.03 -51.38 -7.88
CA ALA A 38 -26.34 -52.15 -8.95
C ALA A 38 -26.84 -52.32 -10.42
N ASP A 39 -25.82 -52.55 -11.29
CA ASP A 39 -25.74 -53.00 -12.71
C ASP A 39 -25.83 -51.93 -13.83
N SER A 40 -24.75 -51.56 -14.52
CA SER A 40 -23.90 -52.23 -15.55
C SER A 40 -24.44 -52.05 -16.97
N ASP A 41 -23.73 -51.31 -17.83
CA ASP A 41 -23.25 -51.82 -19.13
C ASP A 41 -22.55 -50.75 -19.99
N GLU A 42 -21.57 -51.27 -20.72
CA GLU A 42 -20.65 -50.65 -21.67
C GLU A 42 -21.35 -50.15 -22.94
N SER A 43 -20.76 -49.16 -23.63
CA SER A 43 -20.56 -49.29 -25.09
C SER A 43 -19.54 -48.29 -25.65
N GLU A 44 -18.48 -48.90 -26.18
CA GLU A 44 -17.43 -48.51 -27.10
C GLU A 44 -17.63 -47.30 -28.03
N TRP A 45 -16.52 -46.59 -28.20
CA TRP A 45 -16.23 -45.67 -29.28
C TRP A 45 -15.88 -46.43 -30.57
N LYS A 46 -16.50 -46.05 -31.69
CA LYS A 46 -16.06 -46.45 -33.04
C LYS A 46 -15.58 -45.24 -33.84
N ASN A 47 -14.32 -45.30 -34.24
CA ASN A 47 -13.70 -44.51 -35.30
C ASN A 47 -14.40 -44.72 -36.64
N VAL A 48 -14.65 -43.64 -37.37
CA VAL A 48 -14.58 -43.63 -38.84
C VAL A 48 -13.97 -42.30 -39.31
N SER A 49 -12.84 -42.44 -39.98
CA SER A 49 -12.10 -41.47 -40.77
C SER A 49 -12.77 -41.14 -42.10
N SER A 50 -12.58 -39.92 -42.61
CA SER A 50 -12.51 -39.66 -44.05
C SER A 50 -11.66 -38.43 -44.36
N ASP A 51 -10.50 -38.68 -44.96
CA ASP A 51 -9.59 -37.76 -45.66
C ASP A 51 -10.31 -37.03 -46.81
N ASN A 52 -10.01 -35.78 -47.13
CA ASN A 52 -8.96 -35.27 -48.06
C ASN A 52 -9.28 -33.76 -48.25
N SER A 53 -8.41 -32.79 -48.55
CA SER A 53 -7.03 -32.77 -49.07
C SER A 53 -6.53 -31.31 -49.09
N ASP A 54 -5.21 -31.16 -48.96
CA ASP A 54 -4.28 -30.19 -49.57
C ASP A 54 -4.17 -28.72 -49.09
N ASP A 55 -2.97 -28.48 -48.53
CA ASP A 55 -2.00 -27.42 -48.86
C ASP A 55 -2.38 -25.94 -48.68
N ASP A 56 -2.00 -25.38 -47.52
CA ASP A 56 -0.89 -24.42 -47.45
C ASP A 56 -0.55 -24.08 -45.98
N GLN A 57 0.73 -23.79 -45.70
CA GLN A 57 1.31 -23.36 -44.41
C GLN A 57 1.98 -24.43 -43.52
N ALA A 58 2.97 -25.14 -44.07
CA ALA A 58 4.09 -25.63 -43.29
C ALA A 58 5.21 -24.56 -43.24
N LYS A 59 5.29 -23.78 -42.14
CA LYS A 59 6.53 -23.18 -41.55
C LYS A 59 6.20 -22.22 -40.40
N ARG A 60 6.05 -22.75 -39.18
CA ARG A 60 6.55 -22.17 -37.90
C ARG A 60 6.22 -23.12 -36.75
N ALA A 61 7.09 -24.10 -36.54
CA ALA A 61 7.11 -24.91 -35.33
C ALA A 61 7.83 -24.13 -34.22
N THR A 62 7.07 -23.82 -33.16
CA THR A 62 7.43 -23.87 -31.74
C THR A 62 8.91 -23.87 -31.35
N SER A 63 9.35 -22.78 -30.70
CA SER A 63 10.42 -22.82 -29.70
C SER A 63 9.85 -22.34 -28.36
N HIS A 64 9.80 -23.26 -27.40
CA HIS A 64 9.40 -23.08 -26.01
C HIS A 64 10.45 -22.19 -25.30
N PRO A 65 10.11 -21.08 -24.62
CA PRO A 65 11.11 -20.26 -23.92
C PRO A 65 11.34 -20.83 -22.51
N LEU A 66 12.06 -21.94 -22.44
CA LEU A 66 12.73 -22.42 -21.22
C LEU A 66 14.17 -22.77 -21.59
N GLN A 67 14.92 -21.79 -22.09
CA GLN A 67 16.37 -21.89 -22.28
C GLN A 67 16.91 -20.50 -22.63
N GLN A 68 17.16 -19.70 -21.60
CA GLN A 68 18.23 -18.70 -21.51
C GLN A 68 18.08 -17.98 -20.17
N SER A 69 18.72 -18.50 -19.13
CA SER A 69 19.04 -17.72 -17.93
C SER A 69 20.54 -17.45 -17.95
N SER A 70 20.92 -16.20 -18.18
CA SER A 70 22.24 -15.71 -17.78
C SER A 70 22.30 -15.75 -16.26
N ALA A 71 23.16 -16.61 -15.72
CA ALA A 71 23.43 -16.68 -14.30
C ALA A 71 24.10 -15.38 -13.85
N ILE A 72 23.37 -14.56 -13.09
CA ILE A 72 23.93 -13.49 -12.28
C ILE A 72 24.20 -14.09 -10.91
N ASP A 73 25.45 -14.03 -10.45
CA ASP A 73 25.86 -14.52 -9.15
C ASP A 73 25.43 -13.52 -8.06
N VAL A 74 24.25 -13.75 -7.49
CA VAL A 74 23.67 -12.95 -6.40
C VAL A 74 24.14 -13.45 -5.02
N SER A 75 25.14 -14.35 -4.95
CA SER A 75 25.62 -14.91 -3.68
C SER A 75 26.44 -13.92 -2.85
N ALA A 76 26.97 -12.86 -3.46
CA ALA A 76 27.81 -11.87 -2.78
C ALA A 76 27.06 -10.99 -1.75
N TYR A 77 25.73 -10.97 -1.76
CA TYR A 77 24.92 -10.12 -0.88
C TYR A 77 23.92 -10.90 0.00
N SER A 78 23.94 -12.23 -0.03
CA SER A 78 23.18 -13.04 0.92
C SER A 78 24.01 -13.31 2.17
N ASN A 79 23.93 -12.43 3.17
CA ASN A 79 24.22 -12.84 4.55
C ASN A 79 23.03 -13.66 5.07
N ASP A 80 22.86 -14.88 4.53
CA ASP A 80 21.93 -15.90 5.03
C ASP A 80 22.43 -16.42 6.39
N THR A 81 22.43 -15.58 7.42
CA THR A 81 22.81 -15.96 8.80
C THR A 81 21.72 -16.77 9.53
N TRP A 82 20.60 -17.07 8.87
CA TRP A 82 19.54 -17.93 9.42
C TRP A 82 19.73 -19.44 9.13
N SER A 83 20.94 -19.88 8.75
CA SER A 83 21.28 -21.31 8.63
C SER A 83 22.61 -21.74 9.22
N GLN A 84 23.33 -20.86 9.94
CA GLN A 84 24.57 -21.25 10.62
C GLN A 84 24.46 -21.03 12.14
N GLN A 85 23.72 -21.90 12.81
CA GLN A 85 24.21 -22.36 14.10
C GLN A 85 25.47 -23.19 13.79
N GLN A 86 26.64 -22.64 14.11
CA GLN A 86 27.91 -23.38 14.08
C GLN A 86 27.75 -24.64 14.95
N GLU A 87 27.69 -25.81 14.32
CA GLU A 87 28.33 -26.99 14.91
C GLU A 87 29.83 -26.74 14.88
N SER A 88 30.35 -26.00 15.87
CA SER A 88 31.77 -25.98 16.13
C SER A 88 32.14 -27.34 16.69
N SER A 89 32.88 -28.14 15.92
CA SER A 89 33.66 -29.27 16.43
C SER A 89 34.33 -28.86 17.74
N LEU A 90 34.06 -29.59 18.82
CA LEU A 90 34.70 -29.38 20.13
C LEU A 90 36.19 -29.77 20.13
N LEU A 91 36.77 -30.04 18.96
CA LEU A 91 38.14 -30.50 18.77
C LEU A 91 38.81 -29.71 17.65
N ASP A 92 40.08 -29.36 17.83
CA ASP A 92 40.93 -28.80 16.79
C ASP A 92 41.26 -29.82 15.68
N ALA A 93 42.02 -29.39 14.66
CA ALA A 93 42.41 -30.22 13.53
C ALA A 93 43.27 -31.45 13.89
N GLU A 94 43.69 -31.56 15.16
CA GLU A 94 44.48 -32.68 15.71
C GLU A 94 43.66 -33.54 16.70
N GLY A 95 42.40 -33.18 16.97
CA GLY A 95 41.49 -33.97 17.80
C GLY A 95 41.55 -33.66 19.30
N LEU A 96 41.99 -32.45 19.71
CA LEU A 96 42.09 -32.03 21.12
C LEU A 96 41.07 -30.94 21.51
N PRO A 97 40.56 -30.92 22.77
CA PRO A 97 39.59 -29.93 23.22
C PRO A 97 40.17 -28.50 23.27
N ASN A 98 39.47 -27.55 22.65
CA ASN A 98 39.82 -26.13 22.69
C ASN A 98 39.68 -25.56 24.13
N ALA A 99 40.81 -25.29 24.78
CA ALA A 99 40.88 -24.46 25.97
C ALA A 99 41.69 -23.20 25.64
N GLN A 100 41.05 -22.04 25.64
CA GLN A 100 41.77 -20.76 25.67
C GLN A 100 41.41 -20.01 26.94
N ASP A 101 42.40 -19.97 27.83
CA ASP A 101 42.48 -19.14 29.02
C ASP A 101 42.44 -17.65 28.65
N GLY A 102 41.81 -16.85 29.51
CA GLY A 102 41.81 -15.40 29.41
C GLY A 102 43.17 -14.82 29.78
N ASP A 103 43.63 -13.85 28.99
CA ASP A 103 44.73 -12.96 29.39
C ASP A 103 44.35 -11.50 29.21
N SER A 104 44.80 -10.72 30.18
CA SER A 104 44.47 -9.34 30.48
C SER A 104 45.51 -8.36 29.92
N GLY A 105 45.02 -7.26 29.33
CA GLY A 105 45.69 -5.95 29.38
C GLY A 105 46.86 -5.70 28.43
N ALA A 106 46.56 -5.10 27.26
CA ALA A 106 47.46 -4.13 26.62
C ALA A 106 46.66 -3.15 25.73
N THR A 107 46.70 -1.87 26.09
CA THR A 107 46.13 -0.76 25.32
C THR A 107 46.87 -0.60 23.99
N THR A 108 46.23 -1.00 22.90
CA THR A 108 46.66 -0.68 21.52
C THR A 108 45.91 0.58 21.06
N PRO A 109 46.55 1.55 20.38
CA PRO A 109 45.84 2.71 19.85
C PRO A 109 44.81 2.22 18.82
N VAL A 110 43.57 2.69 18.93
CA VAL A 110 42.52 2.44 17.94
C VAL A 110 42.98 3.06 16.63
N LYS A 111 43.47 2.24 15.69
CA LYS A 111 43.53 2.65 14.29
C LYS A 111 42.08 2.90 13.86
N GLU A 112 41.79 4.13 13.43
CA GLU A 112 40.61 4.41 12.60
C GLU A 112 40.57 3.34 11.51
N ARG A 113 39.54 2.49 11.53
CA ARG A 113 39.33 1.54 10.44
C ARG A 113 38.98 2.40 9.22
N GLU A 114 39.88 2.47 8.24
CA GLU A 114 39.51 2.90 6.89
C GLU A 114 38.33 2.02 6.46
N ILE A 115 37.15 2.63 6.32
CA ILE A 115 35.99 1.95 5.77
C ILE A 115 36.25 1.82 4.28
N GLU A 116 36.51 0.60 3.82
CA GLU A 116 36.64 0.30 2.40
C GLU A 116 35.30 0.59 1.72
N LEU A 117 35.31 1.56 0.81
CA LEU A 117 34.13 1.93 0.04
C LEU A 117 33.92 0.92 -1.08
N ASP A 118 32.67 0.57 -1.33
CA ASP A 118 32.30 -0.32 -2.41
C ASP A 118 32.38 0.41 -3.76
N SER A 119 32.92 -0.29 -4.74
CA SER A 119 32.98 0.18 -6.13
C SER A 119 31.60 0.32 -6.78
N ASP A 120 30.62 -0.49 -6.36
CA ASP A 120 29.23 -0.35 -6.78
C ASP A 120 28.53 0.62 -5.84
N THR A 121 28.28 1.85 -6.29
CA THR A 121 27.56 2.87 -5.51
C THR A 121 26.10 3.01 -5.93
N SER A 122 25.52 2.00 -6.58
CA SER A 122 24.14 2.08 -7.08
C SER A 122 23.08 1.89 -5.99
N HIS A 123 21.88 2.40 -6.26
CA HIS A 123 20.68 2.17 -5.46
C HIS A 123 20.21 0.71 -5.45
N ILE A 124 20.75 -0.15 -6.32
CA ILE A 124 20.36 -1.55 -6.48
C ILE A 124 20.48 -2.30 -5.15
N LYS A 125 21.44 -1.93 -4.31
CA LYS A 125 21.63 -2.48 -2.95
C LYS A 125 20.39 -2.31 -2.07
N GLY A 126 19.59 -1.27 -2.31
CA GLY A 126 18.33 -1.02 -1.64
C GLY A 126 17.18 -1.95 -2.05
N PHE A 127 17.41 -2.85 -3.00
CA PHE A 127 16.42 -3.80 -3.52
C PHE A 127 16.89 -5.25 -3.32
N ALA A 128 17.64 -5.52 -2.25
CA ALA A 128 18.09 -6.85 -1.86
C ALA A 128 17.44 -7.30 -0.54
N ASN A 129 17.57 -8.58 -0.19
CA ASN A 129 17.16 -9.06 1.12
C ASN A 129 17.99 -8.40 2.22
N ALA A 130 17.33 -8.02 3.30
CA ALA A 130 17.96 -7.58 4.53
C ALA A 130 17.59 -8.51 5.69
N GLY A 131 18.53 -8.65 6.63
CA GLY A 131 18.28 -9.27 7.93
C GLY A 131 17.57 -8.30 8.88
N ASP A 132 17.05 -8.85 9.97
CA ASP A 132 16.54 -8.07 11.09
C ASP A 132 17.50 -8.09 12.30
N ILE A 133 17.29 -7.15 13.22
CA ILE A 133 18.03 -7.03 14.47
C ILE A 133 17.07 -7.28 15.64
N ASP A 134 17.06 -8.51 16.15
CA ASP A 134 16.21 -8.90 17.29
C ASP A 134 16.59 -8.13 18.58
N GLY A 135 17.87 -7.76 18.73
CA GLY A 135 18.40 -6.99 19.86
C GLY A 135 17.97 -5.52 19.89
N ILE A 136 18.47 -4.76 20.87
CA ILE A 136 18.44 -3.30 20.86
C ILE A 136 19.86 -2.84 20.59
N ALA A 137 20.06 -2.05 19.54
CA ALA A 137 21.35 -1.45 19.22
C ALA A 137 21.35 0.03 19.66
N ASP A 138 22.35 0.46 20.41
CA ASP A 138 22.65 1.87 20.60
C ASP A 138 23.34 2.38 19.33
N LEU A 139 22.77 3.41 18.69
CA LEU A 139 23.34 3.97 17.47
C LEU A 139 24.40 5.03 17.80
N GLU A 140 25.47 5.06 16.99
CA GLU A 140 26.42 6.16 17.00
C GLU A 140 25.77 7.38 16.34
N VAL A 141 25.57 8.45 17.13
CA VAL A 141 24.94 9.70 16.68
C VAL A 141 26.03 10.75 16.41
N GLU A 142 26.16 11.14 15.15
CA GLU A 142 26.92 12.31 14.73
C GLU A 142 25.99 13.53 14.68
N GLY A 143 26.43 14.66 15.24
CA GLY A 143 25.61 15.88 15.37
C GLY A 143 24.83 15.94 16.68
N GLN A 144 23.77 16.76 16.70
CA GLN A 144 22.99 17.04 17.91
C GLN A 144 21.49 16.98 17.62
N LEU A 145 20.81 16.07 18.31
CA LEU A 145 19.35 16.00 18.31
C LEU A 145 18.76 17.19 19.09
N PRO A 146 17.62 17.76 18.64
CA PRO A 146 16.87 18.71 19.46
C PRO A 146 16.47 18.08 20.78
N GLU A 147 16.63 18.80 21.90
CA GLU A 147 16.34 18.25 23.24
C GLU A 147 14.89 17.79 23.41
N TRP A 148 13.96 18.42 22.68
CA TRP A 148 12.53 18.09 22.71
C TRP A 148 12.19 16.81 21.94
N LEU A 149 13.07 16.33 21.07
CA LEU A 149 12.83 15.14 20.26
C LEU A 149 12.97 13.88 21.11
N ASN A 150 11.85 13.47 21.69
CA ASN A 150 11.76 12.34 22.61
C ASN A 150 10.53 11.50 22.29
N GLY A 151 10.74 10.29 21.77
CA GLY A 151 9.63 9.49 21.25
C GLY A 151 10.07 8.22 20.53
N GLU A 152 9.11 7.63 19.85
CA GLU A 152 9.24 6.34 19.16
C GLU A 152 8.87 6.56 17.69
N HIS A 153 9.82 6.34 16.81
CA HIS A 153 9.61 6.40 15.37
C HIS A 153 9.59 5.00 14.79
N TYR A 154 8.57 4.73 13.99
CA TYR A 154 8.36 3.45 13.35
C TYR A 154 8.36 3.65 11.83
N THR A 155 9.10 2.80 11.13
CA THR A 155 9.00 2.69 9.67
C THR A 155 8.73 1.24 9.29
N ILE A 156 8.18 1.06 8.10
CA ILE A 156 7.98 -0.27 7.52
C ILE A 156 8.26 -0.18 6.02
N GLY A 157 8.80 -1.24 5.46
CA GLY A 157 9.14 -1.32 4.05
C GLY A 157 9.53 -2.75 3.65
N PRO A 158 9.90 -2.97 2.39
CA PRO A 158 10.33 -4.29 1.94
C PRO A 158 11.68 -4.66 2.60
N GLY A 159 11.77 -5.90 3.08
CA GLY A 159 12.95 -6.50 3.69
C GLY A 159 13.37 -7.82 3.05
N THR A 160 12.44 -8.52 2.40
CA THR A 160 12.75 -9.77 1.69
C THR A 160 12.10 -9.77 0.32
N TYR A 161 12.91 -9.85 -0.73
CA TYR A 161 12.52 -9.94 -2.13
C TYR A 161 12.66 -11.35 -2.69
N ASP A 162 13.71 -12.08 -2.28
CA ASP A 162 14.07 -13.37 -2.87
C ASP A 162 14.00 -14.48 -1.82
N ILE A 163 13.29 -15.56 -2.11
CA ILE A 163 13.15 -16.73 -1.23
C ILE A 163 13.69 -17.95 -1.97
N ARG A 164 14.85 -18.43 -1.53
CA ARG A 164 15.47 -19.65 -2.05
C ARG A 164 14.80 -20.90 -1.44
N TYR A 165 14.59 -21.92 -2.26
CA TYR A 165 14.08 -23.23 -1.86
C TYR A 165 14.65 -24.35 -2.75
N THR A 166 14.60 -25.58 -2.24
CA THR A 166 15.08 -26.76 -2.98
C THR A 166 13.90 -27.50 -3.60
N ARG A 167 14.01 -27.83 -4.89
CA ARG A 167 13.04 -28.69 -5.60
C ARG A 167 13.75 -29.85 -6.28
N LYS A 168 13.03 -30.95 -6.50
CA LYS A 168 13.52 -32.05 -7.33
C LYS A 168 13.17 -31.79 -8.80
N ILE A 169 14.14 -31.89 -9.69
CA ILE A 169 13.97 -31.82 -11.13
C ILE A 169 14.47 -33.12 -11.77
N GLU A 170 13.83 -33.54 -12.85
CA GLU A 170 14.28 -34.69 -13.64
C GLU A 170 15.26 -34.20 -14.70
N ILE A 171 16.48 -34.76 -14.68
CA ILE A 171 17.50 -34.55 -15.71
C ILE A 171 17.95 -35.94 -16.15
N ASP A 172 17.79 -36.24 -17.44
CA ASP A 172 18.17 -37.53 -18.05
C ASP A 172 17.57 -38.76 -17.33
N GLY A 173 16.31 -38.67 -16.87
CA GLY A 173 15.62 -39.76 -16.17
C GLY A 173 15.99 -39.94 -14.70
N LEU A 174 16.84 -39.07 -14.14
CA LEU A 174 17.25 -39.09 -12.74
C LEU A 174 16.72 -37.86 -12.00
N LEU A 175 16.14 -38.08 -10.82
CA LEU A 175 15.73 -36.99 -9.93
C LEU A 175 16.97 -36.38 -9.27
N GLN A 176 17.22 -35.11 -9.56
CA GLN A 176 18.29 -34.32 -8.96
C GLN A 176 17.70 -33.18 -8.14
N SER A 177 18.39 -32.78 -7.06
CA SER A 177 18.01 -31.62 -6.27
C SER A 177 18.54 -30.35 -6.93
N ALA A 178 17.68 -29.36 -7.13
CA ALA A 178 18.04 -28.06 -7.68
C ALA A 178 17.53 -26.93 -6.78
N THR A 179 18.33 -25.88 -6.64
CA THR A 179 17.92 -24.64 -5.98
C THR A 179 17.10 -23.79 -6.94
N ALA A 180 15.96 -23.30 -6.47
CA ALA A 180 15.13 -22.33 -7.17
C ALA A 180 14.89 -21.12 -6.25
N THR A 181 14.48 -20.00 -6.85
CA THR A 181 14.20 -18.76 -6.14
C THR A 181 12.81 -18.27 -6.52
N PHE A 182 12.00 -17.93 -5.52
CA PHE A 182 10.80 -17.13 -5.70
C PHE A 182 11.17 -15.68 -5.46
N SER A 183 10.88 -14.80 -6.42
CA SER A 183 11.23 -13.38 -6.34
C SER A 183 9.96 -12.52 -6.42
N PHE A 184 9.80 -11.60 -5.47
CA PHE A 184 8.75 -10.59 -5.51
C PHE A 184 9.05 -9.59 -6.64
N GLY A 185 8.11 -9.47 -7.59
CA GLY A 185 8.30 -8.77 -8.87
C GLY A 185 8.12 -7.25 -8.81
N HIS A 186 7.60 -6.72 -7.70
CA HIS A 186 7.38 -5.29 -7.51
C HIS A 186 7.97 -4.77 -6.21
N TRP A 187 8.41 -3.51 -6.19
CA TRP A 187 8.89 -2.85 -4.97
C TRP A 187 7.89 -2.96 -3.82
N PHE A 188 6.60 -2.89 -4.16
CA PHE A 188 5.47 -2.96 -3.21
C PHE A 188 5.17 -4.35 -2.65
N ASP A 189 5.80 -5.40 -3.18
CA ASP A 189 5.49 -6.79 -2.85
C ASP A 189 6.49 -7.42 -1.88
N GLY A 190 7.67 -6.81 -1.71
CA GLY A 190 8.70 -7.31 -0.81
C GLY A 190 8.16 -7.45 0.62
N LEU A 191 8.53 -8.55 1.28
CA LEU A 191 7.99 -8.86 2.60
C LEU A 191 8.47 -7.84 3.65
N PRO A 192 7.60 -7.41 4.58
CA PRO A 192 7.85 -6.31 5.49
C PRO A 192 9.03 -6.52 6.46
N LEU A 193 9.88 -5.50 6.54
CA LEU A 193 10.82 -5.21 7.62
C LEU A 193 10.30 -3.99 8.39
N ALA A 194 9.86 -4.22 9.63
CA ALA A 194 9.50 -3.14 10.55
C ALA A 194 10.76 -2.63 11.25
N ASN A 195 10.88 -1.30 11.39
CA ASN A 195 11.98 -0.64 12.08
C ASN A 195 11.43 0.21 13.22
N ARG A 196 12.15 0.26 14.34
CA ARG A 196 11.85 1.13 15.48
C ARG A 196 13.09 1.89 15.90
N PHE A 197 12.94 3.20 16.03
CA PHE A 197 13.93 4.11 16.58
C PHE A 197 13.36 4.77 17.84
N ASP A 198 14.07 4.68 18.95
CA ASP A 198 13.71 5.38 20.18
C ASP A 198 14.61 6.60 20.35
N PHE A 199 14.02 7.78 20.24
CA PHE A 199 14.72 9.05 20.37
C PHE A 199 14.80 9.50 21.83
N ASN A 200 15.98 9.95 22.24
CA ASN A 200 16.20 10.71 23.47
C ASN A 200 17.09 11.92 23.18
N GLY A 201 16.47 13.01 22.75
CA GLY A 201 17.17 14.25 22.40
C GLY A 201 18.04 14.82 23.52
N LYS A 202 17.55 14.79 24.77
CA LYS A 202 18.31 15.27 25.94
C LYS A 202 19.62 14.52 26.19
N ARG A 203 19.65 13.22 25.85
CA ARG A 203 20.85 12.38 25.97
C ARG A 203 21.62 12.27 24.65
N ASN A 204 21.15 12.94 23.60
CA ASN A 204 21.65 12.79 22.24
C ASN A 204 21.80 11.32 21.81
N ALA A 205 20.79 10.50 22.12
CA ALA A 205 20.86 9.04 21.94
C ALA A 205 19.67 8.52 21.13
N ILE A 206 19.94 7.51 20.30
CA ILE A 206 18.92 6.76 19.55
C ILE A 206 19.21 5.28 19.74
N THR A 207 18.19 4.52 20.12
CA THR A 207 18.26 3.04 20.05
C THR A 207 17.46 2.52 18.87
N TYR A 208 17.92 1.44 18.27
CA TYR A 208 17.36 0.87 17.05
C TYR A 208 17.09 -0.63 17.20
N ARG A 209 16.03 -1.08 16.55
CA ARG A 209 15.76 -2.49 16.27
C ARG A 209 14.92 -2.65 15.02
N SER A 210 14.95 -3.85 14.44
CA SER A 210 14.13 -4.19 13.29
C SER A 210 13.62 -5.62 13.35
N ARG A 211 12.56 -5.92 12.61
CA ARG A 211 11.99 -7.27 12.54
C ARG A 211 11.32 -7.56 11.21
N LEU A 212 11.60 -8.73 10.64
CA LEU A 212 10.84 -9.30 9.54
C LEU A 212 9.50 -9.83 10.07
N THR A 213 8.38 -9.30 9.58
CA THR A 213 7.05 -9.61 10.14
C THR A 213 6.32 -10.77 9.43
N CYS A 214 6.99 -11.44 8.49
CA CYS A 214 6.39 -12.48 7.63
C CYS A 214 7.18 -13.81 7.59
N ARG A 215 7.87 -14.18 8.67
CA ARG A 215 8.73 -15.39 8.71
C ARG A 215 7.97 -16.67 8.28
N ARG A 216 6.72 -16.85 8.72
CA ARG A 216 5.90 -18.01 8.32
C ARG A 216 5.43 -17.99 6.87
N LEU A 217 5.24 -16.80 6.27
CA LEU A 217 4.95 -16.73 4.84
C LEU A 217 6.17 -17.17 4.01
N VAL A 218 7.39 -16.84 4.45
CA VAL A 218 8.63 -17.36 3.84
C VAL A 218 8.66 -18.89 3.86
N GLU A 219 8.36 -19.50 5.01
CA GLU A 219 8.26 -20.97 5.13
C GLU A 219 7.24 -21.56 4.17
N LYS A 220 6.02 -20.98 4.09
CA LYS A 220 4.99 -21.43 3.14
C LYS A 220 5.45 -21.33 1.68
N ILE A 221 6.18 -20.28 1.31
CA ILE A 221 6.72 -20.13 -0.04
C ILE A 221 7.76 -21.21 -0.31
N ARG A 222 8.61 -21.52 0.67
CA ARG A 222 9.58 -22.62 0.55
C ARG A 222 8.90 -23.98 0.40
N ASP A 223 7.83 -24.22 1.16
CA ASP A 223 7.10 -25.50 1.13
C ASP A 223 6.25 -25.68 -0.14
N HIS A 224 5.71 -24.60 -0.67
CA HIS A 224 4.77 -24.63 -1.80
C HIS A 224 5.34 -24.09 -3.11
N HIS A 225 6.62 -23.68 -3.11
CA HIS A 225 7.34 -23.16 -4.27
C HIS A 225 6.66 -21.95 -4.95
N GLY A 226 5.89 -21.17 -4.19
CA GLY A 226 5.14 -20.02 -4.69
C GLY A 226 4.17 -19.42 -3.67
N TYR A 227 3.49 -18.35 -4.06
CA TYR A 227 2.52 -17.64 -3.23
C TYR A 227 1.40 -17.02 -4.07
N ALA A 228 0.19 -17.60 -3.95
CA ALA A 228 -1.03 -17.00 -4.45
C ALA A 228 -1.86 -16.39 -3.30
N PRO A 229 -1.98 -15.05 -3.20
CA PRO A 229 -2.86 -14.40 -2.24
C PRO A 229 -4.33 -14.70 -2.54
N PRO A 230 -5.23 -14.70 -1.54
CA PRO A 230 -6.65 -14.99 -1.75
C PRO A 230 -7.33 -13.96 -2.69
N HIS A 231 -6.82 -12.73 -2.75
CA HIS A 231 -7.32 -11.65 -3.61
C HIS A 231 -6.15 -10.89 -4.27
N PRO A 232 -6.36 -10.26 -5.45
CA PRO A 232 -5.30 -9.52 -6.15
C PRO A 232 -4.70 -8.39 -5.32
N ALA A 233 -5.47 -7.77 -4.41
CA ALA A 233 -5.00 -6.70 -3.55
C ALA A 233 -3.87 -7.12 -2.57
N GLY A 234 -3.52 -8.41 -2.52
CA GLY A 234 -2.40 -8.90 -1.70
C GLY A 234 -1.03 -8.82 -2.38
N LEU A 235 -0.99 -8.57 -3.70
CA LEU A 235 0.23 -8.38 -4.49
C LEU A 235 0.00 -7.26 -5.51
N PHE A 236 0.99 -6.40 -5.68
CA PHE A 236 0.99 -5.34 -6.66
C PHE A 236 1.36 -5.85 -8.05
N LYS A 237 2.47 -6.60 -8.19
CA LYS A 237 2.87 -7.31 -9.42
C LYS A 237 3.95 -8.36 -9.15
N THR A 238 3.55 -9.61 -8.97
CA THR A 238 4.45 -10.77 -8.79
C THR A 238 3.82 -12.00 -9.43
N ASP A 239 4.62 -12.81 -10.15
CA ASP A 239 4.20 -14.13 -10.61
C ASP A 239 4.06 -15.06 -9.40
N SER A 240 2.88 -15.61 -9.18
CA SER A 240 2.59 -16.43 -8.00
C SER A 240 3.29 -17.79 -8.01
N ASN A 241 3.82 -18.25 -9.15
CA ASN A 241 4.33 -19.61 -9.38
C ASN A 241 3.33 -20.73 -8.99
N GLN A 242 2.04 -20.40 -8.87
CA GLN A 242 0.99 -21.32 -8.44
C GLN A 242 -0.22 -21.21 -9.35
N THR A 243 -0.90 -22.34 -9.57
CA THR A 243 -2.17 -22.29 -10.32
C THR A 243 -3.26 -21.65 -9.48
N MET A 244 -4.02 -20.76 -10.10
CA MET A 244 -5.15 -20.07 -9.48
C MET A 244 -6.26 -21.02 -8.99
N LEU A 245 -6.27 -22.27 -9.46
CA LEU A 245 -7.13 -23.35 -8.97
C LEU A 245 -6.92 -23.64 -7.47
N VAL A 246 -5.71 -23.40 -6.94
CA VAL A 246 -5.41 -23.53 -5.51
C VAL A 246 -6.31 -22.65 -4.65
N LYS A 247 -6.81 -21.51 -5.18
CA LYS A 247 -7.73 -20.63 -4.45
C LYS A 247 -9.08 -21.30 -4.15
N PHE A 248 -9.53 -22.23 -4.99
CA PHE A 248 -10.83 -22.93 -4.85
C PHE A 248 -10.72 -24.25 -4.09
N LEU A 249 -9.51 -24.80 -3.96
CA LEU A 249 -9.24 -26.03 -3.20
C LEU A 249 -9.03 -25.77 -1.69
N LYS A 250 -8.83 -24.50 -1.29
CA LYS A 250 -8.70 -24.11 0.12
C LYS A 250 -10.07 -24.21 0.81
N SER A 251 -10.26 -25.28 1.59
CA SER A 251 -11.43 -25.44 2.48
C SER A 251 -11.37 -24.47 3.67
N ALA A 252 -12.51 -23.87 4.01
CA ALA A 252 -12.87 -23.02 5.16
C ALA A 252 -11.78 -22.04 5.70
N PRO A 253 -12.10 -20.76 5.95
CA PRO A 253 -11.12 -19.79 6.45
C PRO A 253 -10.57 -20.26 7.80
N LYS A 254 -9.32 -20.74 7.81
CA LYS A 254 -8.53 -20.88 9.04
C LYS A 254 -8.18 -19.47 9.50
N ALA A 255 -8.22 -19.22 10.81
CA ALA A 255 -7.76 -17.95 11.37
C ALA A 255 -6.38 -17.62 10.81
N ASN A 256 -6.26 -16.43 10.22
CA ASN A 256 -4.99 -15.98 9.66
C ASN A 256 -3.96 -15.91 10.78
N LYS A 257 -2.79 -16.50 10.52
CA LYS A 257 -1.68 -16.41 11.46
C LYS A 257 -1.11 -14.98 11.40
N PRO A 258 -0.67 -14.41 12.53
CA PRO A 258 -0.23 -13.01 12.57
C PRO A 258 0.84 -12.65 11.55
N ASP A 259 1.70 -13.60 11.17
CA ASP A 259 2.86 -13.45 10.28
C ASP A 259 2.64 -14.06 8.88
N ALA A 260 1.38 -14.26 8.48
CA ALA A 260 1.03 -14.86 7.20
C ALA A 260 0.67 -13.86 6.09
N GLU A 261 0.50 -12.58 6.43
CA GLU A 261 0.04 -11.54 5.51
C GLU A 261 1.11 -10.43 5.37
N PRO A 262 1.54 -10.08 4.15
CA PRO A 262 2.55 -9.04 3.93
C PRO A 262 1.93 -7.66 4.12
N CYS A 263 2.10 -7.09 5.32
CA CYS A 263 1.65 -5.74 5.67
C CYS A 263 2.81 -4.75 5.61
N ALA A 264 3.16 -4.24 4.42
CA ALA A 264 4.33 -3.38 4.20
C ALA A 264 4.01 -1.92 3.82
N ALA A 265 2.74 -1.57 3.60
CA ALA A 265 2.38 -0.29 3.00
C ALA A 265 2.36 0.89 4.00
N ARG A 266 2.03 0.62 5.26
CA ARG A 266 1.96 1.64 6.32
C ARG A 266 2.11 1.03 7.69
N ILE A 267 2.77 1.75 8.60
CA ILE A 267 2.80 1.47 10.03
C ILE A 267 2.17 2.63 10.81
N LEU A 268 1.37 2.33 11.84
CA LEU A 268 0.62 3.28 12.64
C LEU A 268 0.87 3.02 14.13
N ALA A 269 1.31 4.04 14.87
CA ALA A 269 1.52 3.97 16.32
C ALA A 269 0.20 4.02 17.15
N GLY A 270 -0.88 3.48 16.59
CA GLY A 270 -2.23 3.47 17.15
C GLY A 270 -3.29 3.64 16.06
N ILE A 271 -4.45 3.00 16.27
CA ILE A 271 -5.67 3.24 15.50
C ILE A 271 -6.78 3.47 16.55
N PRO A 272 -7.39 4.67 16.60
CA PRO A 272 -8.48 4.97 17.52
C PRO A 272 -9.56 3.88 17.52
N GLY A 273 -9.96 3.43 18.70
CA GLY A 273 -10.98 2.40 18.87
C GLY A 273 -10.54 0.95 18.57
N VAL A 274 -9.30 0.70 18.15
CA VAL A 274 -8.77 -0.66 17.95
C VAL A 274 -7.75 -0.98 19.03
N ASP A 275 -8.01 -2.04 19.80
CA ASP A 275 -7.08 -2.51 20.84
C ASP A 275 -5.72 -2.84 20.24
N GLY A 276 -4.66 -2.26 20.80
CA GLY A 276 -3.28 -2.43 20.36
C GLY A 276 -2.53 -1.09 20.32
N ARG A 277 -1.24 -1.14 20.03
CA ARG A 277 -0.36 0.06 20.09
C ARG A 277 0.49 0.28 18.84
N LEU A 278 0.51 -0.69 17.93
CA LEU A 278 1.29 -0.64 16.71
C LEU A 278 0.64 -1.55 15.67
N PHE A 279 0.34 -0.99 14.50
CA PHE A 279 -0.37 -1.70 13.43
C PHE A 279 0.32 -1.49 12.09
N ALA A 280 0.42 -2.54 11.30
CA ALA A 280 0.87 -2.52 9.92
C ALA A 280 -0.29 -2.84 8.98
N GLN A 281 -0.32 -2.22 7.80
CA GLN A 281 -1.39 -2.38 6.80
C GLN A 281 -0.82 -2.70 5.41
N ASN A 282 -1.64 -3.31 4.56
CA ASN A 282 -1.39 -3.51 3.14
C ASN A 282 -2.51 -2.92 2.27
N TYR A 283 -2.43 -3.18 0.97
CA TYR A 283 -3.44 -2.78 -0.02
C TYR A 283 -4.72 -3.62 0.01
N ALA A 284 -4.72 -4.67 0.82
CA ALA A 284 -5.92 -5.43 1.13
C ALA A 284 -6.59 -4.84 2.38
N ASN A 285 -7.54 -5.58 2.95
CA ASN A 285 -8.27 -5.12 4.14
C ASN A 285 -7.60 -5.51 5.47
N HIS A 286 -6.32 -5.88 5.46
CA HIS A 286 -5.62 -6.44 6.63
C HIS A 286 -5.02 -5.36 7.54
N ILE A 287 -5.09 -5.64 8.84
CA ILE A 287 -4.53 -4.87 9.95
C ILE A 287 -3.71 -5.84 10.79
N GLN A 288 -2.39 -5.84 10.60
CA GLN A 288 -1.46 -6.66 11.38
C GLN A 288 -1.05 -5.90 12.64
N GLU A 289 -1.40 -6.41 13.81
CA GLU A 289 -0.93 -5.89 15.08
C GLU A 289 0.48 -6.41 15.38
N LEU A 290 1.36 -5.49 15.79
CA LEU A 290 2.70 -5.78 16.22
C LEU A 290 2.84 -5.45 17.71
N ASP A 291 3.60 -6.27 18.44
CA ASP A 291 4.06 -5.89 19.77
C ASP A 291 4.93 -4.64 19.65
N PRO A 292 4.62 -3.54 20.35
CA PRO A 292 5.36 -2.30 20.17
C PRO A 292 6.80 -2.41 20.66
N PHE A 293 7.10 -3.32 21.60
CA PHE A 293 8.42 -3.56 22.15
C PHE A 293 9.31 -4.32 21.18
N ASP A 294 9.00 -5.57 20.85
CA ASP A 294 9.86 -6.45 20.05
C ASP A 294 9.45 -6.59 18.57
N LEU A 295 8.44 -5.82 18.15
CA LEU A 295 7.88 -5.78 16.79
C LEU A 295 7.27 -7.11 16.30
N LYS A 296 7.09 -8.09 17.19
CA LYS A 296 6.54 -9.39 16.82
C LYS A 296 5.07 -9.25 16.39
N PRO A 297 4.65 -9.87 15.27
CA PRO A 297 3.25 -9.97 14.93
C PRO A 297 2.47 -10.74 16.01
N THR A 298 1.45 -10.10 16.58
CA THR A 298 0.62 -10.68 17.64
C THR A 298 -0.73 -11.13 17.12
N ARG A 299 -1.29 -10.39 16.15
CA ARG A 299 -2.61 -10.62 15.58
C ARG A 299 -2.68 -10.05 14.16
N VAL A 300 -3.57 -10.58 13.33
CA VAL A 300 -3.99 -9.94 12.08
C VAL A 300 -5.52 -9.97 12.02
N LEU A 301 -6.11 -8.85 11.66
CA LEU A 301 -7.56 -8.65 11.53
C LEU A 301 -7.88 -8.11 10.15
N CYS A 302 -9.10 -8.33 9.69
CA CYS A 302 -9.70 -7.60 8.59
C CYS A 302 -10.68 -6.55 9.11
N TRP A 303 -10.93 -5.48 8.35
CA TRP A 303 -11.88 -4.43 8.76
C TRP A 303 -13.29 -4.93 9.07
N ASN A 304 -13.76 -5.98 8.39
CA ASN A 304 -15.06 -6.61 8.67
C ASN A 304 -15.13 -7.34 10.03
N GLU A 305 -13.99 -7.69 10.62
CA GLU A 305 -13.92 -8.23 11.99
C GLU A 305 -14.03 -7.12 13.05
N VAL A 306 -13.61 -5.90 12.71
CA VAL A 306 -13.86 -4.71 13.54
C VAL A 306 -15.36 -4.43 13.56
N ASN A 307 -15.97 -4.33 12.37
CA ASN A 307 -17.40 -4.17 12.18
C ASN A 307 -17.88 -4.92 10.91
N PRO A 308 -18.86 -5.85 11.00
CA PRO A 308 -19.37 -6.59 9.84
C PRO A 308 -19.92 -5.73 8.70
N ALA A 309 -20.22 -4.44 8.94
CA ALA A 309 -20.62 -3.49 7.91
C ALA A 309 -19.45 -3.03 7.03
N PHE A 310 -18.19 -3.14 7.49
CA PHE A 310 -16.99 -2.75 6.74
C PHE A 310 -16.60 -3.86 5.74
N LYS A 311 -17.52 -4.14 4.82
CA LYS A 311 -17.43 -5.23 3.84
C LYS A 311 -16.50 -4.86 2.70
N GLY A 312 -15.72 -5.83 2.25
CA GLY A 312 -14.80 -5.67 1.14
C GLY A 312 -13.46 -6.36 1.41
N TYR A 313 -12.83 -6.86 0.36
CA TYR A 313 -11.55 -7.58 0.43
C TYR A 313 -10.34 -6.66 0.26
N SER A 314 -10.57 -5.39 -0.08
CA SER A 314 -9.56 -4.36 -0.28
C SER A 314 -9.91 -3.11 0.54
N SER A 315 -8.88 -2.38 0.96
CA SER A 315 -8.97 -1.13 1.70
C SER A 315 -7.77 -0.25 1.35
N CYS A 316 -7.90 1.05 1.57
CA CYS A 316 -6.78 1.95 1.42
C CYS A 316 -5.80 1.79 2.60
N PRO A 317 -4.50 1.58 2.35
CA PRO A 317 -3.50 1.55 3.44
C PRO A 317 -3.24 2.95 4.02
N ASN A 318 -3.73 4.01 3.38
CA ASN A 318 -3.53 5.41 3.75
C ASN A 318 -4.81 6.02 4.34
N GLY A 319 -5.39 5.36 5.35
CA GLY A 319 -6.49 5.93 6.13
C GLY A 319 -6.10 7.24 6.80
N GLN A 320 -7.08 8.11 7.01
CA GLN A 320 -6.92 9.48 7.48
C GLN A 320 -7.32 9.59 8.94
N TYR A 321 -6.56 10.33 9.74
CA TYR A 321 -6.92 10.65 11.12
C TYR A 321 -7.33 12.12 11.21
N ASP A 322 -8.51 12.37 11.75
CA ASP A 322 -9.02 13.70 12.06
C ASP A 322 -8.71 14.03 13.54
N PRO A 323 -7.75 14.93 13.82
CA PRO A 323 -7.39 15.28 15.20
C PRO A 323 -8.47 16.10 15.91
N GLN A 324 -9.40 16.73 15.20
CA GLN A 324 -10.48 17.52 15.81
C GLN A 324 -11.59 16.61 16.34
N THR A 325 -11.97 15.59 15.57
CA THR A 325 -13.02 14.64 15.97
C THR A 325 -12.47 13.41 16.70
N GLY A 326 -11.17 13.14 16.56
CA GLY A 326 -10.53 11.93 17.08
C GLY A 326 -10.88 10.67 16.27
N GLU A 327 -11.39 10.83 15.05
CA GLU A 327 -11.80 9.74 14.19
C GLU A 327 -10.68 9.28 13.26
N TYR A 328 -10.57 7.97 13.09
CA TYR A 328 -9.86 7.37 11.96
C TYR A 328 -10.88 7.01 10.88
N ILE A 329 -10.68 7.57 9.69
CA ILE A 329 -11.55 7.42 8.53
C ILE A 329 -10.83 6.61 7.47
N ASN A 330 -11.51 5.63 6.91
CA ASN A 330 -11.01 4.85 5.78
C ASN A 330 -12.20 4.30 4.96
N PHE A 331 -11.94 3.49 3.94
CA PHE A 331 -12.98 2.78 3.21
C PHE A 331 -12.60 1.33 2.93
N THR A 332 -13.61 0.49 2.73
CA THR A 332 -13.47 -0.83 2.13
C THR A 332 -14.08 -0.86 0.74
N MET A 333 -13.53 -1.69 -0.14
CA MET A 333 -14.01 -1.88 -1.52
C MET A 333 -14.79 -3.18 -1.65
N GLU A 334 -16.09 -3.07 -1.91
CA GLU A 334 -16.93 -4.19 -2.31
C GLU A 334 -17.04 -4.22 -3.84
N ILE A 335 -16.18 -5.03 -4.45
CA ILE A 335 -16.02 -5.10 -5.91
C ILE A 335 -17.17 -5.92 -6.49
N GLY A 336 -18.11 -5.23 -7.14
CA GLY A 336 -19.20 -5.82 -7.92
C GLY A 336 -18.80 -6.08 -9.37
N TYR A 337 -19.70 -6.69 -10.14
CA TYR A 337 -19.41 -7.14 -11.50
C TYR A 337 -18.93 -6.03 -12.44
N GLN A 338 -19.45 -4.81 -12.32
CA GLN A 338 -19.14 -3.68 -13.23
C GLN A 338 -18.78 -2.38 -12.50
N SER A 339 -18.79 -2.37 -11.18
CA SER A 339 -18.56 -1.19 -10.33
C SER A 339 -18.21 -1.63 -8.93
N THR A 340 -17.62 -0.73 -8.16
CA THR A 340 -17.26 -0.97 -6.76
C THR A 340 -18.05 -0.05 -5.85
N ALA A 341 -18.59 -0.61 -4.77
CA ALA A 341 -19.07 0.18 -3.66
C ALA A 341 -17.89 0.48 -2.71
N TYR A 342 -17.56 1.76 -2.59
CA TYR A 342 -16.57 2.28 -1.66
C TYR A 342 -17.31 2.66 -0.37
N ASN A 343 -17.18 1.80 0.64
CA ASN A 343 -17.86 1.93 1.93
C ASN A 343 -16.98 2.74 2.88
N PHE A 344 -17.15 4.05 2.93
CA PHE A 344 -16.42 4.92 3.86
C PHE A 344 -16.94 4.72 5.27
N PHE A 345 -16.04 4.56 6.22
CA PHE A 345 -16.34 4.37 7.63
C PHE A 345 -15.46 5.24 8.52
N SER A 346 -15.94 5.51 9.73
CA SER A 346 -15.13 6.07 10.82
C SER A 346 -15.10 5.12 12.02
N ILE A 347 -13.99 5.14 12.75
CA ILE A 347 -13.81 4.53 14.07
C ILE A 347 -13.15 5.56 15.00
N SER A 348 -13.42 5.48 16.30
CA SER A 348 -12.80 6.34 17.31
C SER A 348 -12.77 5.65 18.66
N ASP A 349 -12.04 6.19 19.63
CA ASP A 349 -12.06 5.66 21.00
C ASP A 349 -13.46 5.76 21.63
N ARG A 350 -14.28 6.73 21.19
CA ARG A 350 -15.68 6.90 21.63
C ARG A 350 -16.64 5.95 20.92
N ASN A 351 -16.32 5.54 19.69
CA ASN A 351 -17.07 4.54 18.95
C ASN A 351 -16.13 3.48 18.35
N PRO A 352 -15.63 2.53 19.18
CA PRO A 352 -14.65 1.52 18.75
C PRO A 352 -15.12 0.59 17.64
N LYS A 353 -16.44 0.35 17.56
CA LYS A 353 -17.06 -0.43 16.47
C LYS A 353 -17.32 0.41 15.22
N GLY A 354 -17.20 1.73 15.31
CA GLY A 354 -17.35 2.63 14.19
C GLY A 354 -18.71 2.59 13.51
N SER A 355 -18.80 3.29 12.40
CA SER A 355 -20.01 3.39 11.58
C SER A 355 -19.65 3.66 10.13
N ILE A 356 -20.51 3.22 9.20
CA ILE A 356 -20.45 3.68 7.81
C ILE A 356 -20.84 5.16 7.79
N ILE A 357 -19.99 5.98 7.17
CA ILE A 357 -20.26 7.38 6.88
C ILE A 357 -21.14 7.46 5.63
N ALA A 358 -20.68 6.84 4.54
CA ALA A 358 -21.38 6.80 3.26
C ALA A 358 -20.86 5.64 2.40
N SER A 359 -21.72 5.12 1.52
CA SER A 359 -21.31 4.17 0.47
C SER A 359 -21.45 4.85 -0.89
N VAL A 360 -20.37 4.86 -1.66
CA VAL A 360 -20.35 5.46 -3.01
C VAL A 360 -20.09 4.38 -4.05
N THR A 361 -20.95 4.28 -5.05
CA THR A 361 -20.74 3.39 -6.19
C THR A 361 -19.99 4.14 -7.28
N ALA A 362 -18.81 3.65 -7.65
CA ALA A 362 -17.98 4.24 -8.70
C ALA A 362 -17.36 3.14 -9.58
N PRO A 363 -16.78 3.49 -10.75
CA PRO A 363 -15.95 2.56 -11.51
C PRO A 363 -14.89 1.91 -10.60
N THR A 364 -14.59 0.64 -10.86
CA THR A 364 -13.55 -0.06 -10.12
C THR A 364 -12.19 0.46 -10.58
N GLY A 365 -11.62 1.37 -9.81
CA GLY A 365 -10.30 1.94 -10.03
C GLY A 365 -9.36 1.57 -8.90
N TYR A 366 -8.06 1.63 -9.18
CA TYR A 366 -7.05 1.52 -8.13
C TYR A 366 -7.01 2.83 -7.32
N VAL A 367 -7.17 2.73 -6.01
CA VAL A 367 -7.19 3.88 -5.09
C VAL A 367 -6.14 3.67 -4.00
N HIS A 368 -5.03 4.40 -4.11
CA HIS A 368 -3.91 4.30 -3.17
C HIS A 368 -4.07 5.20 -1.94
N SER A 369 -4.70 6.37 -2.11
CA SER A 369 -5.02 7.32 -1.05
C SER A 369 -6.26 8.14 -1.43
N PHE A 370 -6.81 8.89 -0.47
CA PHE A 370 -7.95 9.79 -0.66
C PHE A 370 -7.76 11.04 0.20
N SER A 371 -8.58 12.06 -0.02
CA SER A 371 -8.50 13.34 0.70
C SER A 371 -9.62 13.54 1.70
N LEU A 372 -9.30 14.26 2.77
CA LEU A 372 -10.22 14.64 3.85
C LEU A 372 -10.13 16.14 4.09
N THR A 373 -11.28 16.77 4.30
CA THR A 373 -11.44 18.13 4.86
C THR A 373 -12.31 18.03 6.12
N PRO A 374 -12.50 19.12 6.88
CA PRO A 374 -13.41 19.10 8.03
C PRO A 374 -14.82 18.61 7.67
N LYS A 375 -15.37 19.00 6.51
CA LYS A 375 -16.74 18.62 6.10
C LYS A 375 -16.83 17.51 5.06
N TYR A 376 -15.78 17.25 4.29
CA TYR A 376 -15.85 16.40 3.11
C TYR A 376 -14.80 15.30 3.08
N ILE A 377 -15.19 14.18 2.49
CA ILE A 377 -14.27 13.15 1.97
C ILE A 377 -14.25 13.31 0.44
N VAL A 378 -13.07 13.28 -0.15
CA VAL A 378 -12.91 13.31 -1.61
C VAL A 378 -12.24 12.03 -2.07
N LEU A 379 -13.04 11.16 -2.69
CA LEU A 379 -12.56 9.96 -3.38
C LEU A 379 -12.17 10.34 -4.81
N VAL A 380 -10.93 10.06 -5.20
CA VAL A 380 -10.47 10.28 -6.58
C VAL A 380 -10.27 8.95 -7.28
N VAL A 381 -10.99 8.77 -8.37
CA VAL A 381 -10.86 7.59 -9.24
C VAL A 381 -10.11 8.02 -10.50
N PHE A 382 -8.84 7.63 -10.56
CA PHE A 382 -8.01 7.78 -11.76
C PHE A 382 -8.45 6.76 -12.82
N PRO A 383 -8.25 7.04 -14.12
CA PRO A 383 -8.58 6.12 -15.20
C PRO A 383 -7.65 4.89 -15.30
N LEU A 384 -7.08 4.43 -14.18
CA LEU A 384 -6.51 3.10 -14.01
C LEU A 384 -7.62 2.16 -13.54
N LEU A 385 -8.39 1.63 -14.50
CA LEU A 385 -9.66 0.92 -14.27
C LEU A 385 -9.54 -0.57 -14.54
N THR A 386 -10.43 -1.37 -13.94
CA THR A 386 -10.37 -2.82 -14.11
C THR A 386 -10.58 -3.25 -15.55
N ASN A 387 -9.74 -4.17 -16.02
CA ASN A 387 -9.78 -4.70 -17.39
C ASN A 387 -11.04 -5.53 -17.67
N THR A 388 -11.70 -6.01 -16.61
CA THR A 388 -12.73 -7.05 -16.65
C THR A 388 -13.62 -7.02 -15.40
N GLY A 389 -14.79 -7.67 -15.43
CA GLY A 389 -15.70 -7.69 -14.28
C GLY A 389 -15.22 -8.53 -13.07
N ALA A 390 -15.91 -8.42 -11.92
CA ALA A 390 -15.50 -9.00 -10.62
C ALA A 390 -14.96 -10.44 -10.62
N VAL A 391 -15.55 -11.34 -11.43
CA VAL A 391 -15.10 -12.74 -11.51
C VAL A 391 -13.66 -12.81 -12.01
N LYS A 392 -13.30 -12.03 -13.03
CA LYS A 392 -11.94 -12.02 -13.56
C LYS A 392 -10.97 -11.26 -12.65
N PHE A 393 -11.43 -10.23 -11.93
CA PHE A 393 -10.63 -9.62 -10.86
C PHE A 393 -10.17 -10.68 -9.85
N ALA A 394 -11.07 -11.52 -9.34
CA ALA A 394 -10.69 -12.60 -8.41
C ALA A 394 -9.71 -13.64 -9.01
N TRP A 395 -9.70 -13.79 -10.34
CA TRP A 395 -8.82 -14.68 -11.10
C TRP A 395 -7.45 -14.08 -11.44
N ASN A 396 -7.23 -12.79 -11.18
CA ASN A 396 -5.92 -12.20 -11.38
C ASN A 396 -5.01 -12.43 -10.17
N GLU A 397 -3.70 -12.39 -10.43
CA GLU A 397 -2.67 -12.64 -9.42
C GLU A 397 -2.33 -11.38 -8.64
N SER A 398 -2.38 -10.23 -9.31
CA SER A 398 -1.94 -8.96 -8.77
C SER A 398 -2.82 -7.76 -9.17
N ILE A 399 -2.59 -6.62 -8.52
CA ILE A 399 -3.20 -5.34 -8.87
C ILE A 399 -2.87 -4.98 -10.32
N MET A 400 -1.61 -4.99 -10.74
CA MET A 400 -1.23 -4.54 -12.08
C MET A 400 -1.76 -5.44 -13.20
N ASP A 401 -2.08 -6.72 -12.93
CA ASP A 401 -2.75 -7.59 -13.91
C ASP A 401 -4.25 -7.28 -14.03
N SER A 402 -4.81 -6.59 -13.03
CA SER A 402 -6.24 -6.31 -12.90
C SER A 402 -6.68 -5.00 -13.53
N PHE A 403 -5.78 -4.04 -13.69
CA PHE A 403 -6.11 -2.69 -14.15
C PHE A 403 -5.35 -2.30 -15.43
N SER A 404 -5.94 -1.43 -16.25
CA SER A 404 -5.28 -0.74 -17.38
C SER A 404 -5.59 0.74 -17.32
N PHE A 405 -4.65 1.54 -17.81
CA PHE A 405 -4.84 2.98 -17.90
C PHE A 405 -5.58 3.36 -19.19
N TYR A 406 -6.63 4.16 -19.06
CA TYR A 406 -7.48 4.62 -20.17
C TYR A 406 -7.33 6.13 -20.35
N PRO A 407 -6.40 6.63 -21.19
CA PRO A 407 -6.12 8.06 -21.31
C PRO A 407 -7.29 8.89 -21.86
N SER A 408 -8.29 8.25 -22.47
CA SER A 408 -9.51 8.90 -22.95
C SER A 408 -10.58 9.07 -21.87
N GLU A 409 -10.46 8.40 -20.73
CA GLU A 409 -11.41 8.51 -19.61
C GLU A 409 -10.94 9.60 -18.63
N PRO A 410 -11.86 10.34 -18.00
CA PRO A 410 -11.51 11.43 -17.09
C PRO A 410 -11.02 10.90 -15.74
N THR A 411 -10.30 11.75 -15.01
CA THR A 411 -10.14 11.60 -13.56
C THR A 411 -11.42 12.07 -12.88
N LEU A 412 -11.99 11.30 -11.95
CA LEU A 412 -13.26 11.60 -11.29
C LEU A 412 -13.07 11.90 -9.80
N PHE A 413 -13.68 12.98 -9.32
CA PHE A 413 -13.61 13.42 -7.92
C PHE A 413 -15.01 13.32 -7.29
N TYR A 414 -15.23 12.33 -6.45
CA TYR A 414 -16.48 12.12 -5.73
C TYR A 414 -16.43 12.86 -4.40
N VAL A 415 -17.27 13.88 -4.26
CA VAL A 415 -17.36 14.69 -3.04
C VAL A 415 -18.44 14.12 -2.13
N ILE A 416 -18.04 13.68 -0.94
CA ILE A 416 -18.90 13.02 0.04
C ILE A 416 -18.99 13.92 1.26
N SER A 417 -20.20 14.27 1.67
CA SER A 417 -20.42 15.00 2.91
C SER A 417 -20.29 14.06 4.11
N ARG A 418 -19.45 14.43 5.06
CA ARG A 418 -19.31 13.73 6.35
C ARG A 418 -20.55 13.92 7.21
N ASP A 419 -21.09 15.15 7.23
CA ASP A 419 -22.26 15.51 8.04
C ASP A 419 -23.56 14.90 7.49
N LYS A 420 -23.75 14.96 6.17
CA LYS A 420 -24.96 14.42 5.52
C LYS A 420 -24.87 12.91 5.25
N GLY A 421 -23.68 12.31 5.37
CA GLY A 421 -23.45 10.89 5.13
C GLY A 421 -23.75 10.44 3.70
N GLN A 422 -23.54 11.29 2.70
CA GLN A 422 -23.92 11.01 1.32
C GLN A 422 -22.99 11.66 0.28
N HIS A 423 -22.94 11.05 -0.89
CA HIS A 423 -22.33 11.61 -2.10
C HIS A 423 -23.12 12.85 -2.55
N LEU A 424 -22.44 13.99 -2.73
CA LEU A 424 -23.05 15.25 -3.12
C LEU A 424 -22.98 15.53 -4.62
N VAL A 425 -21.80 15.33 -5.20
CA VAL A 425 -21.47 15.70 -6.58
C VAL A 425 -20.21 14.97 -7.01
N THR A 426 -20.06 14.74 -8.32
CA THR A 426 -18.82 14.26 -8.93
C THR A 426 -18.28 15.27 -9.93
N TYR A 427 -17.04 15.69 -9.75
CA TYR A 427 -16.31 16.50 -10.73
C TYR A 427 -15.46 15.61 -11.64
N ARG A 428 -15.11 16.15 -12.81
CA ARG A 428 -14.13 15.55 -13.73
C ARG A 428 -12.93 16.45 -13.94
N ALA A 429 -11.78 15.84 -14.21
CA ALA A 429 -10.59 16.50 -14.74
C ALA A 429 -9.97 15.66 -15.86
N ASP A 430 -8.95 16.22 -16.51
CA ASP A 430 -8.15 15.49 -17.49
C ASP A 430 -7.53 14.22 -16.89
N ALA A 431 -7.29 13.22 -17.73
CA ALA A 431 -6.71 11.95 -17.34
C ALA A 431 -5.34 12.15 -16.69
N CYS A 432 -5.14 11.54 -15.52
CA CYS A 432 -3.85 11.48 -14.84
C CYS A 432 -3.81 10.25 -13.94
N PHE A 433 -2.66 10.00 -13.32
CA PHE A 433 -2.51 8.93 -12.34
C PHE A 433 -1.83 9.48 -11.09
N ALA A 434 -2.17 8.98 -9.90
CA ALA A 434 -1.44 9.33 -8.69
C ALA A 434 -1.44 8.17 -7.70
N PHE A 435 -0.37 8.11 -6.90
CA PHE A 435 -0.36 7.33 -5.67
C PHE A 435 -0.85 8.21 -4.50
N HIS A 436 -0.22 9.37 -4.31
CA HIS A 436 -0.37 10.15 -3.09
C HIS A 436 -1.08 11.47 -3.29
N HIS A 437 -2.15 11.64 -2.52
CA HIS A 437 -2.65 12.94 -2.11
C HIS A 437 -1.68 13.59 -1.11
N VAL A 438 -1.54 14.90 -1.19
CA VAL A 438 -0.72 15.71 -0.27
C VAL A 438 -1.58 16.21 0.89
N ASN A 439 -2.61 16.99 0.57
CA ASN A 439 -3.55 17.56 1.53
C ASN A 439 -4.82 18.04 0.80
N ALA A 440 -5.89 18.31 1.55
CA ALA A 440 -7.07 18.99 1.02
C ALA A 440 -7.66 19.93 2.07
N TYR A 441 -8.33 21.00 1.64
CA TYR A 441 -8.98 21.95 2.54
C TYR A 441 -10.10 22.72 1.84
N GLU A 442 -11.05 23.19 2.62
CA GLU A 442 -12.12 24.09 2.16
C GLU A 442 -11.62 25.54 2.18
N ASP A 443 -12.01 26.34 1.19
CA ASP A 443 -11.82 27.79 1.22
C ASP A 443 -13.10 28.53 1.67
N GLY A 444 -13.01 29.86 1.78
CA GLY A 444 -14.14 30.71 2.18
C GLY A 444 -15.19 30.93 1.09
N HIS A 445 -15.10 30.25 -0.05
CA HIS A 445 -15.89 30.49 -1.26
C HIS A 445 -16.61 29.23 -1.76
N ASP A 446 -16.93 28.29 -0.86
CA ASP A 446 -17.58 27.01 -1.20
C ASP A 446 -16.79 26.18 -2.22
N ASN A 447 -15.45 26.21 -2.12
CA ASN A 447 -14.59 25.33 -2.89
C ASN A 447 -13.82 24.37 -1.99
N ILE A 448 -13.47 23.21 -2.57
CA ILE A 448 -12.50 22.27 -1.99
C ILE A 448 -11.23 22.32 -2.83
N ASN A 449 -10.11 22.61 -2.18
CA ASN A 449 -8.77 22.56 -2.75
C ASN A 449 -8.15 21.19 -2.43
N VAL A 450 -7.72 20.45 -3.45
CA VAL A 450 -7.14 19.10 -3.32
C VAL A 450 -5.76 19.07 -3.98
N ASP A 451 -4.71 18.87 -3.19
CA ASP A 451 -3.33 18.83 -3.68
C ASP A 451 -2.89 17.37 -3.85
N ILE A 452 -2.42 17.02 -5.05
CA ILE A 452 -2.10 15.64 -5.45
C ILE A 452 -0.79 15.63 -6.26
N LEU A 453 0.05 14.60 -6.05
CA LEU A 453 1.19 14.33 -6.91
C LEU A 453 0.78 13.49 -8.11
N CYS A 454 0.54 14.15 -9.24
CA CYS A 454 -0.01 13.54 -10.42
C CYS A 454 1.06 13.23 -11.47
N TYR A 455 1.05 12.00 -11.97
CA TYR A 455 1.72 11.56 -13.17
C TYR A 455 0.80 11.73 -14.37
N LYS A 456 1.41 11.76 -15.56
CA LYS A 456 0.66 11.77 -16.83
C LYS A 456 -0.19 10.51 -16.99
N ASP A 457 0.35 9.36 -16.64
CA ASP A 457 -0.27 8.03 -16.77
C ASP A 457 0.35 7.03 -15.77
N ALA A 458 -0.04 5.77 -15.85
CA ALA A 458 0.43 4.70 -14.95
C ALA A 458 1.88 4.21 -15.23
N THR A 459 2.67 4.88 -16.09
CA THR A 459 4.06 4.48 -16.41
C THR A 459 4.90 4.28 -15.14
N ILE A 460 4.77 5.17 -14.15
CA ILE A 460 5.52 5.04 -12.88
C ILE A 460 5.25 3.71 -12.18
N ALA A 461 4.00 3.22 -12.18
CA ALA A 461 3.65 1.94 -11.55
C ALA A 461 4.28 0.74 -12.28
N HIS A 462 4.58 0.86 -13.57
CA HIS A 462 5.32 -0.17 -14.31
C HIS A 462 6.84 -0.05 -14.13
N GLN A 463 7.36 1.14 -13.86
CA GLN A 463 8.78 1.38 -13.63
C GLN A 463 9.25 0.85 -12.27
N LEU A 464 8.40 0.86 -11.25
CA LEU A 464 8.73 0.42 -9.87
C LEU A 464 8.76 -1.11 -9.68
N THR A 465 8.88 -1.89 -10.76
CA THR A 465 9.12 -3.33 -10.66
C THR A 465 10.51 -3.62 -10.09
N THR A 466 10.64 -4.71 -9.33
CA THR A 466 11.94 -5.14 -8.77
C THR A 466 12.99 -5.34 -9.86
N GLU A 467 12.57 -5.85 -11.02
CA GLU A 467 13.44 -6.02 -12.19
C GLU A 467 14.02 -4.69 -12.67
N ASN A 468 13.20 -3.65 -12.84
CA ASN A 468 13.64 -2.33 -13.28
C ASN A 468 14.52 -1.64 -12.21
N MET A 469 14.17 -1.80 -10.93
CA MET A 469 14.93 -1.22 -9.82
C MET A 469 16.29 -1.91 -9.61
N ARG A 470 16.45 -3.17 -10.05
CA ARG A 470 17.72 -3.90 -10.05
C ARG A 470 18.50 -3.76 -11.36
N ASN A 471 17.83 -3.44 -12.47
CA ASN A 471 18.42 -3.26 -13.79
C ASN A 471 18.03 -1.89 -14.39
N PRO A 472 18.41 -0.78 -13.73
CA PRO A 472 17.96 0.55 -14.12
C PRO A 472 18.35 0.92 -15.56
N SER A 473 19.42 0.35 -16.12
CA SER A 473 19.85 0.55 -17.51
C SER A 473 18.81 0.07 -18.54
N GLU A 474 18.02 -0.95 -18.21
CA GLU A 474 17.03 -1.55 -19.09
C GLU A 474 15.65 -0.92 -18.96
N MET A 475 15.37 -0.25 -17.83
CA MET A 475 14.11 0.45 -17.56
C MET A 475 13.73 1.43 -18.68
N LYS A 476 12.46 1.37 -19.11
CA LYS A 476 11.87 2.27 -20.11
C LYS A 476 10.61 2.96 -19.56
N PRO A 477 10.48 4.28 -19.69
CA PRO A 477 11.52 5.26 -20.04
C PRO A 477 12.75 5.16 -19.12
N SER A 478 13.89 5.68 -19.57
CA SER A 478 15.17 5.54 -18.85
C SER A 478 15.24 6.33 -17.54
N ARG A 479 14.29 7.22 -17.27
CA ARG A 479 14.16 7.94 -16.00
C ARG A 479 12.77 7.66 -15.46
N LEU A 480 12.61 7.65 -14.14
CA LEU A 480 11.29 7.58 -13.52
C LEU A 480 10.42 8.71 -14.07
N ALA A 481 9.16 8.38 -14.39
CA ALA A 481 8.20 9.36 -14.84
C ALA A 481 8.08 10.46 -13.77
N PRO A 482 8.21 11.75 -14.13
CA PRO A 482 8.10 12.82 -13.17
C PRO A 482 6.64 12.99 -12.74
N SER A 483 6.45 13.17 -11.44
CA SER A 483 5.20 13.67 -10.86
C SER A 483 5.12 15.19 -10.94
N GLU A 484 3.90 15.72 -10.94
CA GLU A 484 3.58 17.13 -10.81
C GLU A 484 2.72 17.34 -9.56
N LEU A 485 3.14 18.24 -8.67
CA LEU A 485 2.26 18.69 -7.60
C LEU A 485 1.16 19.58 -8.19
N ARG A 486 -0.06 19.06 -8.30
CA ARG A 486 -1.21 19.77 -8.85
C ARG A 486 -2.26 20.05 -7.78
N ARG A 487 -2.79 21.27 -7.77
CA ARG A 487 -3.99 21.64 -7.02
C ARG A 487 -5.20 21.51 -7.91
N PHE A 488 -6.17 20.72 -7.50
CA PHE A 488 -7.51 20.68 -8.07
C PHE A 488 -8.44 21.53 -7.21
N VAL A 489 -9.24 22.40 -7.85
CA VAL A 489 -10.26 23.21 -7.18
C VAL A 489 -11.64 22.71 -7.63
N LEU A 490 -12.38 22.16 -6.68
CA LEU A 490 -13.76 21.71 -6.84
C LEU A 490 -14.68 22.84 -6.40
N SER A 491 -15.25 23.58 -7.35
CA SER A 491 -15.93 24.85 -7.06
C SER A 491 -17.44 24.75 -6.96
N ASN A 492 -18.03 25.60 -6.11
CA ASN A 492 -19.47 25.74 -5.90
C ASN A 492 -20.14 24.41 -5.51
N ILE A 493 -19.62 23.75 -4.46
CA ILE A 493 -20.07 22.42 -4.02
C ILE A 493 -21.59 22.40 -3.77
N GLU A 494 -22.15 23.44 -3.14
CA GLU A 494 -23.58 23.50 -2.82
C GLU A 494 -24.46 23.59 -4.08
N ASP A 495 -24.14 24.50 -5.00
CA ASP A 495 -24.88 24.71 -6.24
C ASP A 495 -24.76 23.51 -7.19
N GLU A 496 -23.57 22.93 -7.29
CA GLU A 496 -23.33 21.74 -8.11
C GLU A 496 -24.00 20.50 -7.50
N SER A 497 -24.10 20.41 -6.17
CA SER A 497 -24.85 19.33 -5.51
C SER A 497 -26.35 19.42 -5.80
N LEU A 498 -26.93 20.62 -5.77
CA LEU A 498 -28.33 20.85 -6.15
C LEU A 498 -28.58 20.47 -7.62
N SER A 499 -27.67 20.86 -8.50
CA SER A 499 -27.72 20.53 -9.93
C SER A 499 -27.59 19.02 -10.16
N TYR A 500 -26.73 18.34 -9.41
CA TYR A 500 -26.52 16.90 -9.49
C TYR A 500 -27.78 16.12 -9.10
N LEU A 501 -28.43 16.52 -8.00
CA LEU A 501 -29.68 15.92 -7.51
C LEU A 501 -30.86 16.14 -8.47
N THR A 502 -31.02 17.36 -9.00
CA THR A 502 -32.12 17.71 -9.91
C THR A 502 -32.04 16.99 -11.25
N ASN A 503 -30.82 16.82 -11.77
CA ASN A 503 -30.60 16.10 -13.03
C ASN A 503 -30.68 14.58 -12.87
N ASN A 504 -30.95 14.08 -11.65
CA ASN A 504 -30.93 12.66 -11.29
C ASN A 504 -29.70 11.98 -11.90
N SER A 505 -28.55 12.66 -11.81
CA SER A 505 -27.33 12.34 -12.55
C SER A 505 -26.78 11.03 -12.03
N ILE A 506 -27.33 9.93 -12.50
CA ILE A 506 -26.77 8.60 -12.33
C ILE A 506 -25.53 8.64 -13.21
N LEU A 507 -24.36 8.84 -12.62
CA LEU A 507 -23.11 8.37 -13.22
C LEU A 507 -23.41 6.97 -13.73
N PRO A 508 -23.22 6.64 -15.02
CA PRO A 508 -23.62 5.38 -15.58
C PRO A 508 -22.97 4.25 -14.78
N THR A 509 -23.72 3.75 -13.79
CA THR A 509 -23.39 2.56 -13.04
C THR A 509 -23.42 1.47 -14.09
N ALA A 510 -22.26 0.90 -14.36
CA ALA A 510 -22.09 -0.35 -15.06
C ALA A 510 -22.40 -0.41 -16.58
N SER A 511 -23.35 0.35 -17.13
CA SER A 511 -23.77 0.18 -18.53
C SER A 511 -22.96 1.01 -19.53
N GLY A 512 -22.62 2.26 -19.21
CA GLY A 512 -22.02 3.19 -20.19
C GLY A 512 -20.51 2.97 -20.43
N VAL A 513 -19.75 2.69 -19.37
CA VAL A 513 -18.29 2.50 -19.45
C VAL A 513 -17.96 1.06 -19.84
N ALA A 514 -18.60 0.06 -19.22
CA ALA A 514 -18.33 -1.35 -19.52
C ALA A 514 -18.95 -1.85 -20.85
N SER A 515 -20.12 -1.34 -21.29
CA SER A 515 -20.63 -1.71 -22.64
C SER A 515 -19.78 -1.10 -23.75
N ARG A 516 -19.01 -0.04 -23.48
CA ARG A 516 -18.05 0.52 -24.44
C ARG A 516 -16.72 -0.24 -24.45
N VAL A 517 -16.29 -0.82 -23.34
CA VAL A 517 -15.23 -1.85 -23.35
C VAL A 517 -15.65 -3.04 -24.21
N SER A 518 -16.94 -3.41 -24.27
CA SER A 518 -17.43 -4.41 -25.23
C SER A 518 -17.38 -3.95 -26.69
N SER A 519 -17.56 -2.65 -26.97
CA SER A 519 -17.39 -2.08 -28.32
C SER A 519 -15.93 -1.98 -28.77
N MET A 520 -14.99 -1.87 -27.82
CA MET A 520 -13.55 -1.98 -28.08
C MET A 520 -13.15 -3.39 -28.56
N TRP A 521 -13.90 -4.44 -28.17
CA TRP A 521 -13.75 -5.79 -28.73
C TRP A 521 -14.31 -5.94 -30.16
N SER A 522 -15.11 -5.00 -30.65
CA SER A 522 -15.47 -4.89 -32.08
C SER A 522 -14.36 -4.19 -32.87
N TYR A 523 -13.66 -3.23 -32.25
CA TYR A 523 -12.51 -2.53 -32.85
C TYR A 523 -11.26 -3.43 -32.95
N LEU A 524 -11.02 -4.29 -31.94
CA LEU A 524 -9.93 -5.28 -31.94
C LEU A 524 -10.22 -6.52 -32.80
N ARG A 525 -11.49 -6.76 -33.18
CA ARG A 525 -11.88 -7.78 -34.17
C ARG A 525 -11.91 -7.19 -35.58
N GLY A 526 -10.76 -6.67 -36.00
CA GLY A 526 -10.35 -6.52 -37.41
C GLY A 526 -11.38 -5.96 -38.39
N THR A 527 -11.51 -4.65 -38.46
CA THR A 527 -11.77 -3.97 -39.74
C THR A 527 -10.66 -2.95 -39.99
N ASN A 528 -9.87 -3.20 -41.03
CA ASN A 528 -8.74 -2.38 -41.43
C ASN A 528 -9.18 -0.93 -41.70
N ALA A 529 -8.68 0.01 -40.89
CA ALA A 529 -8.58 1.41 -41.28
C ALA A 529 -7.20 1.93 -40.83
N THR A 530 -6.35 2.12 -41.82
CA THR A 530 -4.98 2.64 -41.74
C THR A 530 -4.95 4.12 -41.34
N THR A 531 -4.00 4.45 -40.46
CA THR A 531 -3.16 5.68 -40.38
C THR A 531 -3.83 7.04 -40.61
N ASP A 532 -3.86 7.87 -39.56
CA ASP A 532 -3.18 9.18 -39.49
C ASP A 532 -3.71 10.00 -38.30
N VAL A 533 -2.90 10.17 -37.24
CA VAL A 533 -3.14 11.18 -36.20
C VAL A 533 -1.82 11.84 -35.84
N GLU A 534 -1.48 12.91 -36.55
CA GLU A 534 -0.55 13.93 -36.07
C GLU A 534 -1.25 15.30 -36.09
N ASN A 535 -1.04 16.05 -35.01
CA ASN A 535 -1.35 17.47 -34.82
C ASN A 535 -2.82 17.92 -34.85
N SER A 536 -3.44 18.01 -33.66
CA SER A 536 -4.27 19.17 -33.35
C SER A 536 -4.26 19.51 -31.85
N THR A 537 -3.74 20.68 -31.52
CA THR A 537 -3.84 21.37 -30.22
C THR A 537 -5.15 22.14 -30.17
N ALA A 538 -6.28 21.43 -30.09
CA ALA A 538 -7.59 22.03 -29.91
C ALA A 538 -8.29 21.43 -28.68
N GLN A 539 -8.83 22.30 -27.83
CA GLN A 539 -9.72 21.94 -26.73
C GLN A 539 -10.83 21.00 -27.23
N PRO A 540 -11.12 19.88 -26.54
CA PRO A 540 -12.16 18.96 -27.00
C PRO A 540 -13.51 19.68 -26.98
N SER A 541 -14.15 19.76 -28.15
CA SER A 541 -15.53 20.24 -28.25
C SER A 541 -16.48 19.34 -27.45
N ALA A 542 -17.65 19.84 -27.07
CA ALA A 542 -18.66 19.12 -26.29
C ALA A 542 -19.06 17.73 -26.86
N ALA A 543 -18.75 17.44 -28.13
CA ALA A 543 -18.94 16.13 -28.76
C ALA A 543 -17.92 15.07 -28.30
N ALA A 544 -16.74 15.47 -27.82
CA ALA A 544 -15.71 14.58 -27.28
C ALA A 544 -15.92 14.24 -25.79
N ALA A 545 -16.75 14.99 -25.08
CA ALA A 545 -16.95 14.86 -23.62
C ALA A 545 -17.84 13.65 -23.21
N GLY A 546 -18.33 12.87 -24.17
CA GLY A 546 -18.94 11.56 -23.92
C GLY A 546 -20.04 11.57 -22.84
N TRP A 547 -20.02 10.55 -21.97
CA TRP A 547 -21.00 10.33 -20.91
C TRP A 547 -20.82 11.24 -19.69
N TYR A 548 -19.66 11.88 -19.57
CA TYR A 548 -19.28 12.75 -18.45
C TYR A 548 -19.40 14.24 -18.80
N ALA A 549 -19.98 14.57 -19.95
CA ALA A 549 -20.10 15.95 -20.44
C ALA A 549 -20.85 16.86 -19.47
N THR A 550 -21.80 16.30 -18.72
CA THR A 550 -22.63 17.02 -17.74
C THR A 550 -21.99 17.17 -16.36
N LEU A 551 -20.83 16.52 -16.12
CA LEU A 551 -20.13 16.66 -14.84
C LEU A 551 -19.39 18.00 -14.78
N PRO A 552 -19.44 18.70 -13.62
CA PRO A 552 -18.66 19.91 -13.42
C PRO A 552 -17.16 19.61 -13.51
N VAL A 553 -16.39 20.60 -13.96
CA VAL A 553 -14.95 20.45 -14.17
C VAL A 553 -14.20 20.91 -12.93
N ALA A 554 -13.35 20.03 -12.40
CA ALA A 554 -12.34 20.41 -11.43
C ALA A 554 -11.24 21.19 -12.15
N SER A 555 -11.13 22.50 -11.87
CA SER A 555 -10.01 23.27 -12.41
C SER A 555 -8.71 22.78 -11.78
N SER A 556 -7.60 22.80 -12.50
CA SER A 556 -6.33 22.34 -11.96
C SER A 556 -5.15 23.19 -12.41
N GLY A 557 -4.13 23.27 -11.56
CA GLY A 557 -2.89 23.97 -11.85
C GLY A 557 -1.72 23.32 -11.13
N GLN A 558 -0.57 23.27 -11.81
CA GLN A 558 0.68 22.85 -11.21
C GLN A 558 1.14 23.91 -10.20
N LEU A 559 1.44 23.47 -8.97
CA LEU A 559 1.92 24.32 -7.89
C LEU A 559 3.43 24.51 -7.94
N VAL A 560 4.21 23.48 -8.31
CA VAL A 560 5.68 23.55 -8.33
C VAL A 560 6.22 22.71 -9.49
N GLN A 561 7.29 23.20 -10.14
CA GLN A 561 7.92 22.52 -11.29
C GLN A 561 8.67 21.23 -10.93
N SER A 562 9.26 21.18 -9.74
CA SER A 562 10.05 20.03 -9.29
C SER A 562 9.17 18.80 -9.02
N SER A 563 9.64 17.64 -9.47
CA SER A 563 9.00 16.35 -9.17
C SER A 563 9.36 15.89 -7.75
N MET A 564 8.39 15.28 -7.07
CA MET A 564 8.58 14.65 -5.76
C MET A 564 7.69 13.41 -5.58
N GLU A 565 8.01 12.59 -4.60
CA GLU A 565 7.12 11.56 -4.08
C GLU A 565 7.20 11.44 -2.56
N LEU A 566 6.39 10.55 -1.99
CA LEU A 566 6.23 10.32 -0.56
C LEU A 566 5.98 11.62 0.19
N PRO A 567 4.94 12.40 -0.22
CA PRO A 567 4.73 13.75 0.28
C PRO A 567 4.41 13.73 1.76
N GLN A 568 4.92 14.72 2.46
CA GLN A 568 4.67 15.00 3.86
C GLN A 568 4.32 16.48 4.03
N VAL A 569 3.41 16.74 4.95
CA VAL A 569 3.06 18.07 5.44
C VAL A 569 3.10 18.02 6.96
N ASN A 570 3.16 19.18 7.62
CA ASN A 570 2.97 19.20 9.06
C ASN A 570 1.59 18.60 9.40
N PRO A 571 1.50 17.54 10.23
CA PRO A 571 0.23 16.89 10.57
C PRO A 571 -0.83 17.84 11.13
N LEU A 572 -0.44 18.95 11.79
CA LEU A 572 -1.36 19.97 12.31
C LEU A 572 -2.09 20.76 11.22
N TYR A 573 -1.55 20.77 9.99
CA TYR A 573 -2.09 21.48 8.84
C TYR A 573 -2.86 20.55 7.89
N ARG A 574 -2.95 19.25 8.19
CA ARG A 574 -3.84 18.35 7.43
C ARG A 574 -5.28 18.85 7.54
N MET A 575 -6.03 18.73 6.45
CA MET A 575 -7.41 19.25 6.32
C MET A 575 -7.52 20.79 6.29
N HIS A 576 -6.40 21.51 6.39
CA HIS A 576 -6.35 22.97 6.47
C HIS A 576 -5.41 23.53 5.39
N ARG A 577 -5.53 24.83 5.13
CA ARG A 577 -4.62 25.54 4.23
C ARG A 577 -3.20 25.41 4.78
N HIS A 578 -2.27 24.97 3.93
CA HIS A 578 -0.87 24.74 4.26
C HIS A 578 0.03 25.46 3.25
N LYS A 579 1.30 25.61 3.59
CA LYS A 579 2.31 26.31 2.81
C LYS A 579 3.45 25.40 2.36
N TYR A 580 3.86 24.46 3.19
CA TYR A 580 5.04 23.64 2.96
C TYR A 580 4.69 22.19 2.64
N VAL A 581 5.35 21.65 1.63
CA VAL A 581 5.31 20.23 1.27
C VAL A 581 6.75 19.70 1.23
N TYR A 582 6.94 18.54 1.83
CA TYR A 582 8.22 17.81 1.84
C TYR A 582 8.05 16.52 1.04
N GLY A 583 9.11 16.04 0.41
CA GLY A 583 9.07 14.75 -0.29
C GLY A 583 10.45 14.34 -0.79
N VAL A 584 10.55 13.11 -1.27
CA VAL A 584 11.76 12.64 -1.96
C VAL A 584 11.76 13.18 -3.39
N GLY A 585 12.88 13.71 -3.85
CA GLY A 585 13.04 14.37 -5.15
C GLY A 585 14.27 13.89 -5.90
N PHE A 586 14.61 14.61 -6.96
CA PHE A 586 15.85 14.41 -7.71
C PHE A 586 16.82 15.57 -7.45
N SER A 587 18.05 15.24 -7.10
CA SER A 587 19.17 16.18 -7.03
C SER A 587 19.50 16.74 -8.41
N GLU A 588 20.28 17.82 -8.47
CA GLU A 588 20.75 18.38 -9.75
C GLU A 588 21.64 17.40 -10.53
N GLU A 589 22.35 16.53 -9.83
CA GLU A 589 23.27 15.53 -10.38
C GLU A 589 22.57 14.20 -10.69
N SER A 590 21.28 14.09 -10.38
CA SER A 590 20.53 12.84 -10.48
C SER A 590 20.40 12.33 -11.92
N ASP A 591 20.69 11.04 -12.10
CA ASP A 591 20.41 10.30 -13.32
C ASP A 591 18.90 10.01 -13.51
N GLY A 592 18.08 10.29 -12.50
CA GLY A 592 16.63 10.10 -12.50
C GLY A 592 16.17 8.65 -12.43
N LYS A 593 17.04 7.69 -12.06
CA LYS A 593 16.67 6.28 -11.91
C LYS A 593 15.92 5.98 -10.61
N ILE A 594 16.22 6.74 -9.56
CA ILE A 594 15.59 6.68 -8.25
C ILE A 594 15.66 8.07 -7.62
N TRP A 595 14.76 8.38 -6.69
CA TRP A 595 14.86 9.61 -5.89
C TRP A 595 16.08 9.56 -4.97
N ASP A 596 16.89 10.60 -4.99
CA ASP A 596 18.21 10.71 -4.33
C ASP A 596 18.33 11.97 -3.46
N SER A 597 17.23 12.69 -3.24
CA SER A 597 17.21 13.91 -2.44
C SER A 597 15.91 14.02 -1.62
N ILE A 598 15.93 14.87 -0.60
CA ILE A 598 14.74 15.33 0.12
C ILE A 598 14.57 16.80 -0.21
N ILE A 599 13.37 17.21 -0.64
CA ILE A 599 13.08 18.59 -1.02
C ILE A 599 11.95 19.17 -0.18
N LYS A 600 12.05 20.48 0.07
CA LYS A 600 11.02 21.31 0.68
C LYS A 600 10.52 22.30 -0.35
N THR A 601 9.21 22.34 -0.56
CA THR A 601 8.57 23.32 -1.43
C THR A 601 7.67 24.25 -0.64
N ASP A 602 7.65 25.51 -1.07
CA ASP A 602 6.69 26.51 -0.65
C ASP A 602 5.69 26.68 -1.80
N ILE A 603 4.44 26.27 -1.56
CA ILE A 603 3.39 26.22 -2.58
C ILE A 603 2.72 27.58 -2.79
N GLU A 604 2.99 28.57 -1.95
CA GLU A 604 2.54 29.94 -2.15
C GLU A 604 3.49 30.70 -3.08
N THR A 605 4.79 30.47 -2.93
CA THR A 605 5.81 31.07 -3.80
C THR A 605 6.13 30.22 -5.03
N HIS A 606 5.57 29.01 -5.12
CA HIS A 606 5.73 28.05 -6.22
C HIS A 606 7.19 27.59 -6.42
N LYS A 607 7.97 27.46 -5.33
CA LYS A 607 9.42 27.21 -5.37
C LYS A 607 9.87 26.10 -4.43
N VAL A 608 10.93 25.40 -4.82
CA VAL A 608 11.77 24.66 -3.88
C VAL A 608 12.53 25.67 -3.04
N THR A 609 12.39 25.59 -1.72
CA THR A 609 13.03 26.51 -0.77
C THR A 609 14.27 25.91 -0.10
N ALA A 610 14.34 24.59 -0.04
CA ALA A 610 15.51 23.85 0.43
C ALA A 610 15.55 22.45 -0.19
N ALA A 611 16.74 21.89 -0.31
CA ALA A 611 16.98 20.50 -0.73
C ALA A 611 18.15 19.91 0.07
N TRP A 612 18.05 18.64 0.42
CA TRP A 612 19.14 17.83 0.96
C TRP A 612 19.50 16.75 -0.06
N HIS A 613 20.79 16.60 -0.31
CA HIS A 613 21.37 15.53 -1.11
C HIS A 613 22.76 15.19 -0.56
N GLN A 614 23.15 13.92 -0.67
CA GLN A 614 24.50 13.46 -0.43
C GLN A 614 24.85 12.44 -1.52
N GLU A 615 26.07 12.51 -2.05
CA GLU A 615 26.55 11.59 -3.07
C GLU A 615 26.38 10.13 -2.62
N ASN A 616 25.94 9.27 -3.54
CA ASN A 616 25.73 7.84 -3.30
C ASN A 616 24.74 7.53 -2.16
N CYS A 617 23.87 8.48 -1.81
CA CYS A 617 22.88 8.33 -0.75
C CYS A 617 21.45 8.44 -1.29
N TYR A 618 20.59 7.53 -0.85
CA TYR A 618 19.20 7.43 -1.31
C TYR A 618 18.24 7.43 -0.11
N PRO A 619 17.44 8.50 0.07
CA PRO A 619 16.51 8.61 1.19
C PRO A 619 15.21 7.82 0.94
N SER A 620 14.68 7.21 2.00
CA SER A 620 13.27 6.80 2.06
C SER A 620 12.38 7.99 2.46
N GLU A 621 11.09 7.75 2.72
CA GLU A 621 10.16 8.77 3.23
C GLU A 621 10.77 9.63 4.36
N ALA A 622 10.62 10.95 4.26
CA ALA A 622 11.05 11.92 5.25
C ALA A 622 9.88 12.35 6.14
N VAL A 623 9.66 11.65 7.26
CA VAL A 623 8.51 11.88 8.16
C VAL A 623 8.69 13.17 8.94
N PHE A 624 7.70 14.07 8.86
CA PHE A 624 7.67 15.30 9.64
C PHE A 624 7.27 15.04 11.10
N ILE A 625 8.08 15.55 12.03
CA ILE A 625 7.82 15.54 13.47
C ILE A 625 7.86 17.00 13.94
N GLY A 626 6.68 17.55 14.24
CA GLY A 626 6.55 18.92 14.74
C GLY A 626 7.10 19.05 16.15
N ARG A 627 7.69 20.21 16.45
CA ARG A 627 8.09 20.55 17.82
C ARG A 627 6.84 20.60 18.71
N PRO A 628 6.83 19.95 19.89
CA PRO A 628 5.76 20.15 20.85
C PRO A 628 5.74 21.61 21.31
N SER A 629 4.54 22.21 21.37
CA SER A 629 4.38 23.54 21.94
C SER A 629 4.74 23.53 23.43
N ALA A 630 5.50 24.52 23.88
CA ALA A 630 5.90 24.67 25.29
C ALA A 630 4.77 25.24 26.16
N SER A 631 3.79 25.91 25.54
CA SER A 631 2.64 26.50 26.25
C SER A 631 1.43 26.64 25.32
N ALA A 632 0.22 26.69 25.87
CA ALA A 632 -1.00 26.81 25.06
C ALA A 632 -1.05 28.07 24.16
N ASP A 633 -0.29 29.12 24.50
CA ASP A 633 -0.28 30.41 23.81
C ASP A 633 0.89 30.56 22.81
N GLU A 634 1.77 29.55 22.69
CA GLU A 634 2.89 29.60 21.75
C GLU A 634 2.42 29.27 20.32
N GLU A 635 2.58 30.24 19.41
CA GLU A 635 2.37 30.04 17.98
C GLU A 635 3.61 29.42 17.33
N LEU A 636 3.48 28.17 16.91
CA LEU A 636 4.50 27.45 16.14
C LEU A 636 4.40 27.80 14.66
N GLN A 637 5.55 27.94 13.99
CA GLN A 637 5.58 28.02 12.53
C GLN A 637 5.22 26.66 11.92
N GLU A 638 4.66 26.67 10.71
CA GLU A 638 4.24 25.43 10.02
C GLU A 638 5.40 24.43 9.84
N ASP A 639 6.61 24.92 9.67
CA ASP A 639 7.85 24.16 9.49
C ASP A 639 8.71 24.05 10.76
N ASP A 640 8.16 24.37 11.94
CA ASP A 640 8.86 24.20 13.22
C ASP A 640 8.87 22.73 13.66
N GLY A 641 9.95 22.04 13.33
CA GLY A 641 10.12 20.62 13.61
C GLY A 641 11.31 20.03 12.89
N VAL A 642 11.30 18.70 12.79
CA VAL A 642 12.33 17.93 12.08
C VAL A 642 11.71 17.02 11.03
N LEU A 643 12.51 16.64 10.04
CA LEU A 643 12.23 15.50 9.17
C LEU A 643 13.15 14.35 9.56
N VAL A 644 12.60 13.13 9.59
CA VAL A 644 13.33 11.90 9.87
C VAL A 644 13.21 10.95 8.70
N SER A 645 14.34 10.47 8.17
CA SER A 645 14.38 9.53 7.04
C SER A 645 15.47 8.48 7.25
N ILE A 646 15.22 7.24 6.82
CA ILE A 646 16.29 6.24 6.67
C ILE A 646 16.93 6.46 5.30
N VAL A 647 18.26 6.60 5.29
CA VAL A 647 19.04 6.80 4.09
C VAL A 647 19.93 5.58 3.84
N LEU A 648 19.87 5.05 2.63
CA LEU A 648 20.84 4.07 2.14
C LEU A 648 22.11 4.81 1.71
N ASP A 649 23.26 4.48 2.31
CA ASP A 649 24.59 4.85 1.84
C ASP A 649 25.13 3.66 1.01
N SER A 650 24.99 3.76 -0.31
CA SER A 650 25.35 2.65 -1.20
C SER A 650 26.87 2.44 -1.25
N ALA A 651 27.65 3.50 -1.13
CA ALA A 651 29.11 3.43 -1.12
C ALA A 651 29.64 2.66 0.09
N ARG A 652 28.92 2.69 1.23
CA ARG A 652 29.26 1.91 2.43
C ARG A 652 28.45 0.63 2.61
N ALA A 653 27.48 0.37 1.71
CA ALA A 653 26.54 -0.75 1.82
C ALA A 653 25.85 -0.85 3.20
N THR A 654 25.50 0.30 3.77
CA THR A 654 24.82 0.42 5.08
C THR A 654 23.79 1.53 5.01
N SER A 655 22.99 1.68 6.06
CA SER A 655 22.07 2.81 6.21
C SER A 655 22.40 3.66 7.44
N PHE A 656 21.87 4.89 7.44
CA PHE A 656 21.84 5.77 8.60
C PHE A 656 20.46 6.43 8.72
N LEU A 657 20.06 6.79 9.94
CA LEU A 657 18.89 7.62 10.19
C LEU A 657 19.29 9.09 10.12
N LEU A 658 18.68 9.83 9.21
CA LEU A 658 18.91 11.25 9.00
C LEU A 658 17.86 12.07 9.75
N VAL A 659 18.31 13.09 10.48
CA VAL A 659 17.46 14.10 11.13
C VAL A 659 17.78 15.47 10.54
N LEU A 660 16.82 16.07 9.87
CA LEU A 660 16.92 17.40 9.25
C LEU A 660 16.08 18.43 10.00
N ASP A 661 16.55 19.66 10.09
CA ASP A 661 15.73 20.82 10.44
C ASP A 661 14.70 21.05 9.31
N ALA A 662 13.40 21.02 9.63
CA ALA A 662 12.37 21.14 8.59
C ALA A 662 12.28 22.56 7.99
N SER A 663 12.84 23.58 8.64
CA SER A 663 12.82 24.96 8.13
C SER A 663 13.75 25.14 6.92
N ASN A 664 14.92 24.48 6.92
CA ASN A 664 15.99 24.74 5.95
C ASN A 664 16.71 23.49 5.43
N LEU A 665 16.30 22.30 5.87
CA LEU A 665 16.89 20.99 5.55
C LEU A 665 18.38 20.84 5.91
N GLN A 666 18.87 21.62 6.89
CA GLN A 666 20.19 21.38 7.47
C GLN A 666 20.21 20.08 8.26
N VAL A 667 21.31 19.35 8.14
CA VAL A 667 21.54 18.12 8.91
C VAL A 667 21.74 18.49 10.37
N LEU A 668 20.86 18.00 11.25
CA LEU A 668 21.01 18.14 12.70
C LEU A 668 21.77 16.94 13.27
N ALA A 669 21.41 15.73 12.83
CA ALA A 669 22.07 14.51 13.25
C ALA A 669 22.00 13.40 12.18
N LYS A 670 22.98 12.50 12.22
CA LYS A 670 22.98 11.20 11.55
C LYS A 670 23.23 10.12 12.59
N ALA A 671 22.43 9.05 12.57
CA ALA A 671 22.66 7.89 13.42
C ALA A 671 22.95 6.66 12.57
N TYR A 672 24.16 6.11 12.66
CA TYR A 672 24.62 5.03 11.78
C TYR A 672 24.10 3.67 12.22
N LEU A 673 23.41 2.93 11.34
CA LEU A 673 22.80 1.64 11.69
C LEU A 673 23.79 0.48 11.68
N GLY A 674 24.89 0.60 10.93
CA GLY A 674 25.86 -0.48 10.70
C GLY A 674 25.31 -1.67 9.90
N VAL A 675 24.07 -1.57 9.43
CA VAL A 675 23.40 -2.54 8.57
C VAL A 675 22.70 -1.80 7.42
N LEU A 676 22.51 -2.50 6.31
CA LEU A 676 21.70 -2.03 5.20
C LEU A 676 20.21 -2.21 5.53
N VAL A 677 19.46 -1.13 5.44
CA VAL A 677 18.00 -1.15 5.41
C VAL A 677 17.56 -0.86 3.97
N PRO A 678 16.76 -1.76 3.34
CA PRO A 678 16.31 -1.56 1.97
C PRO A 678 15.46 -0.29 1.82
N LEU A 679 15.40 0.25 0.62
CA LEU A 679 14.65 1.47 0.34
C LEU A 679 13.15 1.23 0.55
N SER A 680 12.52 2.11 1.30
CA SER A 680 11.11 1.98 1.66
C SER A 680 10.20 3.00 0.97
N PHE A 681 9.03 2.52 0.57
CA PHE A 681 7.87 3.31 0.15
C PHE A 681 6.79 3.40 1.26
N GLY A 682 6.92 2.57 2.30
CA GLY A 682 5.88 2.41 3.33
C GLY A 682 5.81 3.63 4.24
N ARG A 683 4.58 4.03 4.58
CA ARG A 683 4.33 5.21 5.41
C ARG A 683 4.70 4.97 6.87
N GLY A 684 5.61 5.77 7.41
CA GLY A 684 6.06 5.75 8.79
C GLY A 684 5.09 6.44 9.77
N SER A 685 5.37 6.26 11.07
CA SER A 685 4.62 6.90 12.15
C SER A 685 5.55 7.30 13.29
N TYR A 686 5.20 8.37 14.00
CA TYR A 686 5.91 8.83 15.18
C TYR A 686 4.95 8.93 16.36
N ARG A 687 5.39 8.50 17.54
CA ARG A 687 4.69 8.65 18.81
C ARG A 687 5.58 9.42 19.78
N LEU A 688 5.08 10.57 20.22
CA LEU A 688 5.74 11.34 21.27
C LEU A 688 5.72 10.56 22.60
N ARG A 689 6.85 10.55 23.32
CA ARG A 689 6.92 10.10 24.71
C ARG A 689 6.67 11.30 25.61
N THR A 690 5.51 11.31 26.26
CA THR A 690 5.11 12.31 27.25
C THR A 690 5.79 12.08 28.59
#